data_AF-A0A183HDB3-F1
#
_entry.id   AF-A0A183HDB3-F1
#
_cell.length_a   1.000
_cell.length_b   1.000
_cell.length_c   1.000
_cell.angle_alpha   90.00
_cell.angle_beta   90.00
_cell.angle_gamma   90.00
#
_symmetry.space_group_name_H-M   'P 1'
#
loop_
_entity.id
_entity.type
_entity.pdbx_description
1 polymer ?
#
loop_
_entity_poly.entity_id
_entity_poly.type
_entity_poly.pdbx_seq_one_letter_code
_entity_poly.pdbx_strand_id
1 'polypeptide(L)'
;MRIMQSELAKLEEKIPLANQLLAYDIDLENADNPEDIEEKAKNIENLEQFLVSTLDKLKDYDPNIMTNEQRINMERMLNEIMSRIDKLRILRDSITSHLKSLNDWKTTEKELEDEIRIIMDNIEGLLSSYSQPQPYTTAINDIDMLQQLQDQIMQLLQKTVDKEQTVEQNLPSYLPAINKIKQEIEKADGDVKKLLSSLTDDVATEKQLIDMQNDLINRLNKLSDHAIMIRSIPYDETQALRLEELKNELGEVSDTLEQLKQKECKPTKLVLHSDALRIPFVVDQYENLNKLLNETQEQLVNELAHMALQSTINKESEELRYMMDEAYKIESDVNVTTNDLQKAVDNLKNGRSHLEALQDAYDKLEKIPDTDLLREKAIDEISTLNEQYDNIERNLEDRLDMLNKFDEIADNVNEQLMNLENNICKLESPSANCELAIADKGFNDIHNLQKLLEKLDELKEQLIPLLKPVSIVEDFNNRLSDVNKNFQQWYDEIVKKKQELEAENNLSSLINDFEQAIIKAENDFEKLEATTSAVKNFKDTNLPMIVEKSDRIRDLLLPLVKTENNEQLYHNVDVLTDRCSDLSTRVNDKLNHAKEQENLLDDIQQQLDCMEQKADDFLNKYNISQDLSIAMEDVNYLRSLLDQIPTLGMENIIEHGPKENLIKKADTVKMKIKNLLIPLEKDIRKEQELMHDIDEIISKLASISDDIIAVDSNIELSQQLENIAQLAENLRKLRGKVEKLEERLQDSEGMVKRASITDDLFGRVVELQNALDDKKEKLTNRAKLHAIIPEINVINESVQNYINEMEQIPMQTVEEQNAALSELEGKKHQLENLLENIPPGDENNELREKNSYLLEQINNILKRLAGAVGEKLAALATFNAIKDEIETQLSLLQAIPTSISNENT
;
A
#
# COMPACT_ATOMS: atom_id res chain seq x y z
N MET A 1 -159.11 -149.93 -69.67
CA MET A 1 -159.07 -149.40 -71.05
C MET A 1 -159.56 -147.95 -71.17
N ARG A 2 -160.80 -147.58 -70.80
CA ARG A 2 -161.27 -146.16 -70.84
C ARG A 2 -160.45 -145.18 -69.99
N ILE A 3 -159.97 -145.60 -68.81
CA ILE A 3 -159.24 -144.72 -67.89
C ILE A 3 -157.82 -144.39 -68.41
N MET A 4 -157.10 -145.37 -68.95
CA MET A 4 -155.79 -145.15 -69.57
C MET A 4 -155.87 -144.17 -70.77
N GLN A 5 -156.90 -144.28 -71.62
CA GLN A 5 -157.10 -143.32 -72.72
C GLN A 5 -157.39 -141.90 -72.20
N SER A 6 -158.07 -141.77 -71.06
CA SER A 6 -158.27 -140.47 -70.39
C SER A 6 -156.96 -139.87 -69.90
N GLU A 7 -156.07 -140.66 -69.28
CA GLU A 7 -154.79 -140.14 -68.78
C GLU A 7 -153.82 -139.81 -69.94
N LEU A 8 -153.81 -140.59 -71.02
CA LEU A 8 -153.08 -140.24 -72.25
C LEU A 8 -153.61 -138.93 -72.86
N ALA A 9 -154.93 -138.73 -72.92
CA ALA A 9 -155.52 -137.50 -73.43
C ALA A 9 -155.17 -136.27 -72.57
N LYS A 10 -155.14 -136.41 -71.23
CA LYS A 10 -154.70 -135.32 -70.33
C LYS A 10 -153.25 -134.94 -70.55
N LEU A 11 -152.39 -135.92 -70.85
CA LEU A 11 -151.00 -135.65 -71.20
C LEU A 11 -150.88 -134.98 -72.57
N GLU A 12 -151.62 -135.44 -73.57
CA GLU A 12 -151.71 -134.78 -74.88
C GLU A 12 -152.13 -133.30 -74.75
N GLU A 13 -153.06 -132.98 -73.86
CA GLU A 13 -153.52 -131.61 -73.62
C GLU A 13 -152.44 -130.72 -72.97
N LYS A 14 -151.54 -131.29 -72.15
CA LYS A 14 -150.52 -130.52 -71.40
C LYS A 14 -149.16 -130.46 -72.07
N ILE A 15 -148.89 -131.32 -73.04
CA ILE A 15 -147.68 -131.25 -73.87
C ILE A 15 -147.50 -129.87 -74.55
N PRO A 16 -148.54 -129.22 -75.12
CA PRO A 16 -148.43 -127.86 -75.66
C PRO A 16 -147.99 -126.83 -74.61
N LEU A 17 -148.48 -126.91 -73.37
CA LEU A 17 -148.11 -125.98 -72.30
C LEU A 17 -146.67 -126.20 -71.83
N ALA A 18 -146.23 -127.45 -71.74
CA ALA A 18 -144.84 -127.79 -71.44
C ALA A 18 -143.90 -127.33 -72.56
N ASN A 19 -144.31 -127.49 -73.83
CA ASN A 19 -143.60 -126.90 -74.96
C ASN A 19 -143.58 -125.38 -74.86
N GLN A 20 -144.68 -124.73 -74.46
CA GLN A 20 -144.73 -123.27 -74.36
C GLN A 20 -143.78 -122.75 -73.28
N LEU A 21 -143.68 -123.41 -72.13
CA LEU A 21 -142.73 -123.03 -71.07
C LEU A 21 -141.27 -123.39 -71.40
N LEU A 22 -141.03 -124.44 -72.20
CA LEU A 22 -139.69 -124.86 -72.63
C LEU A 22 -139.19 -124.14 -73.90
N ALA A 23 -140.10 -123.75 -74.79
CA ALA A 23 -139.84 -122.97 -76.01
C ALA A 23 -139.97 -121.47 -75.75
N TYR A 24 -140.46 -121.10 -74.57
CA TYR A 24 -140.07 -119.84 -73.97
C TYR A 24 -138.56 -119.94 -73.76
N ASP A 25 -137.79 -119.41 -74.72
CA ASP A 25 -136.46 -118.91 -74.44
C ASP A 25 -136.65 -117.89 -73.33
N ILE A 26 -136.41 -118.31 -72.09
CA ILE A 26 -136.26 -117.34 -71.03
C ILE A 26 -134.91 -116.72 -71.31
N ASP A 27 -134.92 -115.53 -71.90
CA ASP A 27 -133.85 -114.55 -71.72
C ASP A 27 -133.77 -114.25 -70.22
N LEU A 28 -133.19 -115.19 -69.46
CA LEU A 28 -132.89 -115.04 -68.04
C LEU A 28 -131.96 -113.86 -67.82
N GLU A 29 -131.23 -113.46 -68.87
CA GLU A 29 -130.33 -112.32 -68.90
C GLU A 29 -131.05 -110.96 -68.78
N ASN A 30 -132.35 -110.87 -69.12
CA ASN A 30 -133.09 -109.60 -69.23
C ASN A 30 -134.34 -109.51 -68.34
N ALA A 31 -134.54 -110.45 -67.41
CA ALA A 31 -135.69 -110.38 -66.50
C ALA A 31 -135.35 -109.47 -65.30
N ASP A 32 -135.91 -108.26 -65.28
CA ASP A 32 -135.59 -107.24 -64.26
C ASP A 32 -136.34 -107.39 -62.93
N ASN A 33 -137.45 -108.14 -62.91
CA ASN A 33 -138.27 -108.28 -61.72
C ASN A 33 -138.09 -109.66 -61.06
N PRO A 34 -137.45 -109.76 -59.87
CA PRO A 34 -137.32 -111.02 -59.17
C PRO A 34 -138.69 -111.65 -58.86
N GLU A 35 -139.74 -110.86 -58.65
CA GLU A 35 -141.10 -111.37 -58.41
C GLU A 35 -141.65 -112.09 -59.65
N ASP A 36 -141.41 -111.55 -60.86
CA ASP A 36 -141.86 -112.17 -62.11
C ASP A 36 -141.08 -113.46 -62.42
N ILE A 37 -139.78 -113.51 -62.07
CA ILE A 37 -138.95 -114.69 -62.22
C ILE A 37 -139.37 -115.77 -61.22
N GLU A 38 -139.66 -115.38 -59.97
CA GLU A 38 -140.12 -116.28 -58.91
C GLU A 38 -141.50 -116.89 -59.23
N GLU A 39 -142.44 -116.08 -59.73
CA GLU A 39 -143.75 -116.56 -60.19
C GLU A 39 -143.61 -117.56 -61.34
N LYS A 40 -142.67 -117.33 -62.27
CA LYS A 40 -142.38 -118.26 -63.37
C LYS A 40 -141.74 -119.56 -62.91
N ALA A 41 -140.77 -119.50 -62.00
CA ALA A 41 -140.16 -120.69 -61.41
C ALA A 41 -141.23 -121.60 -60.78
N LYS A 42 -142.19 -120.98 -60.08
CA LYS A 42 -143.32 -121.67 -59.45
C LYS A 42 -144.29 -122.29 -60.46
N ASN A 43 -144.56 -121.59 -61.57
CA ASN A 43 -145.39 -122.13 -62.67
C ASN A 43 -144.74 -123.33 -63.37
N ILE A 44 -143.42 -123.30 -63.59
CA ILE A 44 -142.65 -124.43 -64.13
C ILE A 44 -142.69 -125.61 -63.17
N GLU A 45 -142.47 -125.36 -61.87
CA GLU A 45 -142.53 -126.40 -60.83
C GLU A 45 -143.90 -127.08 -60.76
N ASN A 46 -144.99 -126.30 -60.79
CA ASN A 46 -146.36 -126.81 -60.78
C ASN A 46 -146.65 -127.70 -62.00
N LEU A 47 -146.17 -127.33 -63.18
CA LEU A 47 -146.34 -128.14 -64.39
C LEU A 47 -145.47 -129.41 -64.37
N GLU A 48 -144.21 -129.31 -63.89
CA GLU A 48 -143.34 -130.46 -63.67
C GLU A 48 -144.03 -131.50 -62.78
N GLN A 49 -144.54 -131.08 -61.61
CA GLN A 49 -145.25 -131.97 -60.68
C GLN A 49 -146.49 -132.62 -61.30
N PHE A 50 -147.27 -131.85 -62.07
CA PHE A 50 -148.45 -132.38 -62.76
C PHE A 50 -148.09 -133.49 -63.77
N LEU A 51 -147.05 -133.26 -64.57
CA LEU A 51 -146.60 -134.23 -65.57
C LEU A 51 -146.05 -135.50 -64.91
N VAL A 52 -145.24 -135.37 -63.85
CA VAL A 52 -144.71 -136.50 -63.07
C VAL A 52 -145.85 -137.35 -62.51
N SER A 53 -146.82 -136.72 -61.83
CA SER A 53 -147.94 -137.44 -61.22
C SER A 53 -148.80 -138.21 -62.24
N THR A 54 -148.97 -137.65 -63.43
CA THR A 54 -149.75 -138.29 -64.51
C THR A 54 -148.97 -139.41 -65.19
N LEU A 55 -147.65 -139.24 -65.31
CA LEU A 55 -146.72 -140.26 -65.83
C LEU A 55 -146.68 -141.52 -64.95
N ASP A 56 -146.67 -141.35 -63.63
CA ASP A 56 -146.66 -142.47 -62.68
C ASP A 56 -147.96 -143.29 -62.77
N LYS A 57 -149.12 -142.64 -62.86
CA LYS A 57 -150.42 -143.33 -63.03
C LYS A 57 -150.50 -144.14 -64.32
N LEU A 58 -149.81 -143.72 -65.37
CA LEU A 58 -149.77 -144.47 -66.63
C LEU A 58 -148.90 -145.73 -66.50
N LYS A 59 -147.75 -145.67 -65.82
CA LYS A 59 -146.86 -146.83 -65.65
C LYS A 59 -147.51 -148.03 -64.96
N ASP A 60 -148.53 -147.79 -64.12
CA ASP A 60 -149.22 -148.85 -63.35
C ASP A 60 -150.21 -149.72 -64.16
N TYR A 61 -150.45 -149.43 -65.46
CA TYR A 61 -151.38 -150.21 -66.28
C TYR A 61 -150.77 -151.51 -66.84
N ASP A 62 -151.47 -152.65 -66.69
CA ASP A 62 -151.00 -153.96 -67.16
C ASP A 62 -150.94 -154.05 -68.70
N PRO A 63 -149.73 -154.27 -69.27
CA PRO A 63 -149.51 -154.24 -70.71
C PRO A 63 -150.07 -155.47 -71.45
N ASN A 64 -150.44 -156.56 -70.76
CA ASN A 64 -150.96 -157.79 -71.41
C ASN A 64 -152.40 -157.65 -71.92
N ILE A 65 -153.09 -156.56 -71.56
CA ILE A 65 -154.48 -156.28 -71.93
C ILE A 65 -154.56 -155.33 -73.15
N MET A 66 -153.41 -154.94 -73.71
CA MET A 66 -153.33 -153.92 -74.77
C MET A 66 -153.05 -154.52 -76.15
N THR A 67 -153.55 -153.87 -77.19
CA THR A 67 -153.11 -154.14 -78.56
C THR A 67 -151.70 -153.56 -78.76
N ASN A 68 -150.92 -154.17 -79.66
CA ASN A 68 -149.54 -153.72 -79.95
C ASN A 68 -149.46 -152.22 -80.32
N GLU A 69 -150.46 -151.70 -81.03
CA GLU A 69 -150.52 -150.29 -81.43
C GLU A 69 -150.70 -149.35 -80.21
N GLN A 70 -151.49 -149.75 -79.21
CA GLN A 70 -151.68 -148.99 -77.98
C GLN A 70 -150.43 -148.98 -77.10
N ARG A 71 -149.72 -150.11 -77.01
CA ARG A 71 -148.47 -150.22 -76.24
C ARG A 71 -147.38 -149.30 -76.81
N ILE A 72 -147.19 -149.32 -78.13
CA ILE A 72 -146.22 -148.46 -78.82
C ILE A 72 -146.54 -146.98 -78.62
N ASN A 73 -147.82 -146.60 -78.70
CA ASN A 73 -148.21 -145.19 -78.52
C ASN A 73 -147.95 -144.68 -77.09
N MET A 74 -148.21 -145.52 -76.09
CA MET A 74 -147.97 -145.19 -74.69
C MET A 74 -146.47 -145.08 -74.36
N GLU A 75 -145.64 -146.02 -74.82
CA GLU A 75 -144.17 -145.96 -74.62
C GLU A 75 -143.56 -144.72 -75.27
N ARG A 76 -144.02 -144.36 -76.49
CA ARG A 76 -143.60 -143.13 -77.16
C ARG A 76 -143.92 -141.89 -76.33
N MET A 77 -145.14 -141.80 -75.80
CA MET A 77 -145.60 -140.66 -75.02
C MET A 77 -144.91 -140.56 -73.64
N LEU A 78 -144.64 -141.68 -72.98
CA LEU A 78 -143.89 -141.72 -71.71
C LEU A 78 -142.47 -141.18 -71.88
N ASN A 79 -141.76 -141.61 -72.93
CA ASN A 79 -140.41 -141.12 -73.23
C ASN A 79 -140.39 -139.62 -73.55
N GLU A 80 -141.40 -139.14 -74.29
CA GLU A 80 -141.51 -137.71 -74.62
C GLU A 80 -141.75 -136.86 -73.36
N ILE A 81 -142.57 -137.31 -72.43
CA ILE A 81 -142.90 -136.55 -71.22
C ILE A 81 -141.78 -136.58 -70.19
N MET A 82 -141.09 -137.71 -70.03
CA MET A 82 -139.88 -137.77 -69.19
C MET A 82 -138.82 -136.77 -69.65
N SER A 83 -138.54 -136.72 -70.97
CA SER A 83 -137.58 -135.74 -71.52
C SER A 83 -137.99 -134.29 -71.22
N ARG A 84 -139.29 -133.99 -71.19
CA ARG A 84 -139.80 -132.65 -70.86
C ARG A 84 -139.67 -132.31 -69.39
N ILE A 85 -139.93 -133.27 -68.50
CA ILE A 85 -139.74 -133.11 -67.05
C ILE A 85 -138.28 -132.78 -66.74
N ASP A 86 -137.34 -133.53 -67.32
CA ASP A 86 -135.90 -133.27 -67.11
C ASP A 86 -135.50 -131.87 -67.60
N LYS A 87 -136.01 -131.45 -68.76
CA LYS A 87 -135.77 -130.09 -69.27
C LYS A 87 -136.39 -129.01 -68.40
N LEU A 88 -137.61 -129.20 -67.89
CA LEU A 88 -138.27 -128.25 -66.99
C LEU A 88 -137.52 -128.14 -65.65
N ARG A 89 -136.98 -129.24 -65.15
CA ARG A 89 -136.16 -129.26 -63.93
C ARG A 89 -134.87 -128.48 -64.10
N ILE A 90 -134.14 -128.71 -65.20
CA ILE A 90 -132.92 -127.95 -65.53
C ILE A 90 -133.23 -126.45 -65.61
N LEU A 91 -134.34 -126.09 -66.26
CA LEU A 91 -134.77 -124.70 -66.36
C LEU A 91 -135.09 -124.09 -64.99
N ARG A 92 -135.83 -124.79 -64.13
CA ARG A 92 -136.15 -124.34 -62.76
C ARG A 92 -134.89 -124.14 -61.92
N ASP A 93 -133.95 -125.08 -61.96
CA ASP A 93 -132.71 -125.01 -61.17
C ASP A 93 -131.83 -123.84 -61.66
N SER A 94 -131.78 -123.60 -62.98
CA SER A 94 -131.12 -122.42 -63.57
C SER A 94 -131.77 -121.11 -63.11
N ILE A 95 -133.09 -121.00 -63.13
CA ILE A 95 -133.84 -119.83 -62.64
C ILE A 95 -133.54 -119.58 -61.15
N THR A 96 -133.57 -120.63 -60.34
CA THR A 96 -133.35 -120.53 -58.89
C THR A 96 -131.93 -120.04 -58.57
N SER A 97 -130.93 -120.53 -59.31
CA SER A 97 -129.55 -120.05 -59.18
C SER A 97 -129.42 -118.58 -59.56
N HIS A 98 -130.08 -118.13 -60.63
CA HIS A 98 -130.04 -116.74 -61.07
C HIS A 98 -130.70 -115.79 -60.04
N LEU A 99 -131.85 -116.19 -59.47
CA LEU A 99 -132.53 -115.47 -58.39
C LEU A 99 -131.65 -115.31 -57.14
N LYS A 100 -130.90 -116.34 -56.76
CA LYS A 100 -129.98 -116.27 -55.62
C LYS A 100 -128.87 -115.27 -55.89
N SER A 101 -128.20 -115.35 -57.04
CA SER A 101 -127.16 -114.40 -57.42
C SER A 101 -127.68 -112.96 -57.42
N LEU A 102 -128.90 -112.73 -57.92
CA LEU A 102 -129.52 -111.40 -57.97
C LEU A 102 -129.77 -110.82 -56.56
N ASN A 103 -130.28 -111.61 -55.63
CA ASN A 103 -130.51 -111.16 -54.25
C ASN A 103 -129.20 -110.86 -53.49
N ASP A 104 -128.17 -111.70 -53.69
CA ASP A 104 -126.83 -111.49 -53.12
C ASP A 104 -126.20 -110.21 -53.68
N TRP A 105 -126.39 -109.93 -54.98
CA TRP A 105 -125.97 -108.68 -55.61
C TRP A 105 -126.66 -107.46 -55.00
N LYS A 106 -128.01 -107.44 -54.92
CA LYS A 106 -128.75 -106.28 -54.37
C LYS A 106 -128.35 -105.93 -52.93
N THR A 107 -128.00 -106.93 -52.12
CA THR A 107 -127.51 -106.70 -50.75
C THR A 107 -126.12 -106.05 -50.79
N THR A 108 -125.24 -106.58 -51.63
CA THR A 108 -123.86 -106.07 -51.78
C THR A 108 -123.83 -104.65 -52.39
N GLU A 109 -124.66 -104.40 -53.39
CA GLU A 109 -124.82 -103.08 -54.04
C GLU A 109 -125.10 -102.01 -53.00
N LYS A 110 -126.07 -102.26 -52.12
CA LYS A 110 -126.43 -101.34 -51.04
C LYS A 110 -125.28 -101.10 -50.05
N GLU A 111 -124.55 -102.14 -49.66
CA GLU A 111 -123.38 -102.00 -48.76
C GLU A 111 -122.30 -101.12 -49.39
N LEU A 112 -122.02 -101.31 -50.68
CA LEU A 112 -121.04 -100.51 -51.41
C LEU A 112 -121.51 -99.05 -51.55
N GLU A 113 -122.79 -98.81 -51.81
CA GLU A 113 -123.40 -97.46 -51.85
C GLU A 113 -123.33 -96.75 -50.50
N ASP A 114 -123.60 -97.45 -49.39
CA ASP A 114 -123.54 -96.87 -48.05
C ASP A 114 -122.07 -96.54 -47.64
N GLU A 115 -121.11 -97.41 -47.96
CA GLU A 115 -119.69 -97.17 -47.69
C GLU A 115 -119.11 -96.00 -48.49
N ILE A 116 -119.39 -95.91 -49.81
CA ILE A 116 -118.92 -94.76 -50.63
C ILE A 116 -119.55 -93.45 -50.16
N ARG A 117 -120.80 -93.47 -49.71
CA ARG A 117 -121.48 -92.29 -49.18
C ARG A 117 -120.81 -91.73 -47.94
N ILE A 118 -120.44 -92.59 -46.97
CA ILE A 118 -119.75 -92.16 -45.74
C ILE A 118 -118.40 -91.51 -46.08
N ILE A 119 -117.66 -92.11 -47.02
CA ILE A 119 -116.38 -91.58 -47.48
C ILE A 119 -116.58 -90.22 -48.15
N MET A 120 -117.55 -90.08 -49.05
CA MET A 120 -117.87 -88.83 -49.73
C MET A 120 -118.28 -87.72 -48.75
N ASP A 121 -119.13 -88.01 -47.75
CA ASP A 121 -119.55 -87.04 -46.74
C ASP A 121 -118.35 -86.48 -45.96
N ASN A 122 -117.37 -87.33 -45.61
CA ASN A 122 -116.14 -86.90 -44.94
C ASN A 122 -115.24 -86.04 -45.84
N ILE A 123 -115.11 -86.41 -47.12
CA ILE A 123 -114.33 -85.65 -48.11
C ILE A 123 -114.97 -84.29 -48.35
N GLU A 124 -116.28 -84.22 -48.52
CA GLU A 124 -117.02 -82.97 -48.69
C GLU A 124 -116.91 -82.08 -47.44
N GLY A 125 -116.92 -82.67 -46.24
CA GLY A 125 -116.67 -81.96 -44.98
C GLY A 125 -115.28 -81.31 -44.93
N LEU A 126 -114.24 -82.05 -45.34
CA LEU A 126 -112.87 -81.52 -45.42
C LEU A 126 -112.73 -80.47 -46.52
N LEU A 127 -113.21 -80.72 -47.73
CA LEU A 127 -113.19 -79.76 -48.84
C LEU A 127 -113.92 -78.45 -48.47
N SER A 128 -115.03 -78.55 -47.75
CA SER A 128 -115.77 -77.37 -47.25
C SER A 128 -114.96 -76.59 -46.23
N SER A 129 -114.25 -77.28 -45.34
CA SER A 129 -113.37 -76.66 -44.34
C SER A 129 -112.21 -75.91 -45.01
N TYR A 130 -111.64 -76.47 -46.07
CA TYR A 130 -110.58 -75.83 -46.88
C TYR A 130 -111.08 -74.82 -47.93
N SER A 131 -112.36 -74.41 -47.87
CA SER A 131 -112.83 -73.24 -48.62
C SER A 131 -112.19 -71.94 -48.13
N GLN A 132 -111.61 -71.95 -46.92
CA GLN A 132 -110.73 -70.95 -46.36
C GLN A 132 -109.48 -71.63 -45.79
N PRO A 133 -108.33 -70.93 -45.74
CA PRO A 133 -107.12 -71.48 -45.12
C PRO A 133 -107.34 -71.85 -43.65
N GLN A 134 -106.79 -72.98 -43.23
CA GLN A 134 -106.90 -73.51 -41.87
C GLN A 134 -105.65 -73.21 -41.03
N PRO A 135 -105.74 -73.16 -39.69
CA PRO A 135 -104.57 -73.05 -38.82
C PRO A 135 -103.56 -74.17 -39.07
N TYR A 136 -102.26 -73.88 -38.98
CA TYR A 136 -101.17 -74.83 -39.21
C TYR A 136 -101.32 -76.16 -38.44
N THR A 137 -101.71 -76.10 -37.17
CA THR A 137 -101.91 -77.29 -36.34
C THR A 137 -103.11 -78.14 -36.77
N THR A 138 -104.18 -77.49 -37.25
CA THR A 138 -105.35 -78.17 -37.83
C THR A 138 -104.97 -78.84 -39.14
N ALA A 139 -104.23 -78.15 -40.01
CA ALA A 139 -103.76 -78.67 -41.28
C ALA A 139 -102.90 -79.93 -41.16
N ILE A 140 -102.03 -80.01 -40.16
CA ILE A 140 -101.26 -81.24 -39.87
C ILE A 140 -102.19 -82.41 -39.56
N ASN A 141 -103.18 -82.19 -38.69
CA ASN A 141 -104.11 -83.27 -38.30
C ASN A 141 -105.00 -83.71 -39.48
N ASP A 142 -105.40 -82.77 -40.33
CA ASP A 142 -106.23 -83.07 -41.50
C ASP A 142 -105.46 -83.84 -42.59
N ILE A 143 -104.14 -83.66 -42.70
CA ILE A 143 -103.28 -84.52 -43.55
C ILE A 143 -103.39 -85.98 -43.10
N ASP A 144 -103.30 -86.24 -41.78
CA ASP A 144 -103.44 -87.60 -41.24
C ASP A 144 -104.83 -88.19 -41.54
N MET A 145 -105.89 -87.35 -41.43
CA MET A 145 -107.26 -87.76 -41.76
C MET A 145 -107.44 -88.06 -43.26
N LEU A 146 -106.86 -87.25 -44.14
CA LEU A 146 -106.90 -87.45 -45.59
C LEU A 146 -106.15 -88.72 -46.01
N GLN A 147 -105.03 -89.04 -45.37
CA GLN A 147 -104.32 -90.31 -45.58
C GLN A 147 -105.17 -91.51 -45.17
N GLN A 148 -105.86 -91.43 -44.02
CA GLN A 148 -106.78 -92.49 -43.59
C GLN A 148 -107.96 -92.67 -44.56
N LEU A 149 -108.53 -91.59 -45.08
CA LEU A 149 -109.60 -91.65 -46.08
C LEU A 149 -109.10 -92.27 -47.40
N GLN A 150 -107.88 -91.95 -47.82
CA GLN A 150 -107.25 -92.57 -48.99
C GLN A 150 -107.13 -94.09 -48.85
N ASP A 151 -106.70 -94.57 -47.67
CA ASP A 151 -106.63 -96.00 -47.38
C ASP A 151 -108.01 -96.67 -47.43
N GLN A 152 -109.05 -96.00 -46.90
CA GLN A 152 -110.43 -96.50 -46.95
C GLN A 152 -110.97 -96.59 -48.38
N ILE A 153 -110.73 -95.57 -49.21
CA ILE A 153 -111.10 -95.54 -50.63
C ILE A 153 -110.46 -96.71 -51.37
N MET A 154 -109.17 -96.98 -51.14
CA MET A 154 -108.46 -98.07 -51.79
C MET A 154 -109.02 -99.44 -51.42
N GLN A 155 -109.39 -99.64 -50.14
CA GLN A 155 -110.07 -100.86 -49.69
C GLN A 155 -111.44 -101.03 -50.36
N LEU A 156 -112.22 -99.95 -50.46
CA LEU A 156 -113.54 -99.96 -51.09
C LEU A 156 -113.46 -100.22 -52.60
N LEU A 157 -112.46 -99.66 -53.27
CA LEU A 157 -112.19 -99.92 -54.69
C LEU A 157 -111.91 -101.41 -54.93
N GLN A 158 -111.04 -102.01 -54.11
CA GLN A 158 -110.74 -103.44 -54.21
C GLN A 158 -111.99 -104.30 -54.00
N LYS A 159 -112.78 -104.00 -52.96
CA LYS A 159 -114.06 -104.67 -52.67
C LYS A 159 -115.02 -104.58 -53.87
N THR A 160 -115.07 -103.44 -54.54
CA THR A 160 -115.95 -103.22 -55.71
C THR A 160 -115.47 -103.99 -56.95
N VAL A 161 -114.16 -104.04 -57.19
CA VAL A 161 -113.56 -104.83 -58.30
C VAL A 161 -113.82 -106.32 -58.12
N ASP A 162 -113.66 -106.86 -56.91
CA ASP A 162 -113.92 -108.28 -56.63
C ASP A 162 -115.39 -108.64 -56.91
N LYS A 163 -116.33 -107.71 -56.66
CA LYS A 163 -117.76 -107.89 -56.90
C LYS A 163 -118.14 -107.74 -58.37
N GLU A 164 -117.47 -106.85 -59.11
CA GLU A 164 -117.61 -106.73 -60.56
C GLU A 164 -117.40 -108.07 -61.26
N GLN A 165 -116.32 -108.77 -60.92
CA GLN A 165 -116.00 -110.05 -61.54
C GLN A 165 -117.11 -111.10 -61.31
N THR A 166 -117.78 -111.04 -60.16
CA THR A 166 -118.89 -111.94 -59.82
C THR A 166 -120.16 -111.58 -60.58
N VAL A 167 -120.45 -110.29 -60.75
CA VAL A 167 -121.61 -109.78 -61.50
C VAL A 167 -121.43 -109.97 -63.01
N GLU A 168 -120.24 -109.75 -63.55
CA GLU A 168 -119.94 -109.96 -64.98
C GLU A 168 -120.25 -111.40 -65.42
N GLN A 169 -119.96 -112.39 -64.56
CA GLN A 169 -120.18 -113.81 -64.85
C GLN A 169 -121.62 -114.28 -64.68
N ASN A 170 -122.35 -113.72 -63.70
CA ASN A 170 -123.66 -114.25 -63.28
C ASN A 170 -124.84 -113.33 -63.59
N LEU A 171 -124.61 -112.02 -63.72
CA LEU A 171 -125.61 -110.95 -63.80
C LEU A 171 -125.12 -109.79 -64.71
N PRO A 172 -124.75 -110.05 -65.98
CA PRO A 172 -124.09 -109.06 -66.84
C PRO A 172 -124.91 -107.77 -67.06
N SER A 173 -126.24 -107.83 -66.99
CA SER A 173 -127.14 -106.67 -67.08
C SER A 173 -126.96 -105.65 -65.93
N TYR A 174 -126.33 -106.05 -64.82
CA TYR A 174 -126.10 -105.20 -63.64
C TYR A 174 -124.70 -104.58 -63.58
N LEU A 175 -123.82 -104.85 -64.56
CA LEU A 175 -122.52 -104.18 -64.69
C LEU A 175 -122.57 -102.64 -64.66
N PRO A 176 -123.58 -101.97 -65.26
CA PRO A 176 -123.68 -100.51 -65.20
C PRO A 176 -123.77 -99.95 -63.77
N ALA A 177 -124.40 -100.67 -62.84
CA ALA A 177 -124.55 -100.24 -61.45
C ALA A 177 -123.20 -100.28 -60.70
N ILE A 178 -122.41 -101.33 -60.89
CA ILE A 178 -121.04 -101.41 -60.37
C ILE A 178 -120.15 -100.31 -60.94
N ASN A 179 -120.26 -100.06 -62.25
CA ASN A 179 -119.49 -99.00 -62.90
C ASN A 179 -119.83 -97.61 -62.34
N LYS A 180 -121.09 -97.37 -61.95
CA LYS A 180 -121.49 -96.13 -61.28
C LYS A 180 -120.78 -95.98 -59.92
N ILE A 181 -120.79 -97.03 -59.09
CA ILE A 181 -120.10 -97.02 -57.78
C ILE A 181 -118.60 -96.80 -57.96
N LYS A 182 -117.97 -97.44 -58.95
CA LYS A 182 -116.55 -97.21 -59.27
C LYS A 182 -116.24 -95.77 -59.64
N GLN A 183 -117.08 -95.13 -60.46
CA GLN A 183 -116.91 -93.71 -60.81
C GLN A 183 -116.99 -92.80 -59.57
N GLU A 184 -117.87 -93.12 -58.61
CA GLU A 184 -117.95 -92.39 -57.35
C GLU A 184 -116.69 -92.58 -56.49
N ILE A 185 -116.16 -93.81 -56.40
CA ILE A 185 -114.89 -94.12 -55.72
C ILE A 185 -113.70 -93.40 -56.38
N GLU A 186 -113.62 -93.38 -57.71
CA GLU A 186 -112.56 -92.68 -58.45
C GLU A 186 -112.62 -91.16 -58.24
N LYS A 187 -113.83 -90.59 -58.18
CA LYS A 187 -114.02 -89.18 -57.84
C LYS A 187 -113.51 -88.88 -56.42
N ALA A 188 -113.89 -89.70 -55.44
CA ALA A 188 -113.44 -89.58 -54.06
C ALA A 188 -111.90 -89.64 -53.94
N ASP A 189 -111.24 -90.58 -54.63
CA ASP A 189 -109.78 -90.70 -54.69
C ASP A 189 -109.12 -89.44 -55.28
N GLY A 190 -109.67 -88.93 -56.38
CA GLY A 190 -109.18 -87.72 -57.04
C GLY A 190 -109.26 -86.49 -56.15
N ASP A 191 -110.39 -86.32 -55.44
CA ASP A 191 -110.62 -85.20 -54.55
C ASP A 191 -109.67 -85.25 -53.32
N VAL A 192 -109.50 -86.43 -52.69
CA VAL A 192 -108.55 -86.62 -51.57
C VAL A 192 -107.11 -86.37 -51.99
N LYS A 193 -106.64 -86.97 -53.10
CA LYS A 193 -105.26 -86.79 -53.58
C LYS A 193 -104.92 -85.34 -53.87
N LYS A 194 -105.86 -84.61 -54.47
CA LYS A 194 -105.68 -83.20 -54.81
C LYS A 194 -105.56 -82.32 -53.56
N LEU A 195 -106.42 -82.55 -52.56
CA LEU A 195 -106.36 -81.79 -51.31
C LEU A 195 -105.12 -82.16 -50.50
N LEU A 196 -104.81 -83.45 -50.35
CA LEU A 196 -103.67 -83.95 -49.59
C LEU A 196 -102.33 -83.43 -50.11
N SER A 197 -102.10 -83.46 -51.43
CA SER A 197 -100.86 -82.95 -52.03
C SER A 197 -100.68 -81.46 -51.79
N SER A 198 -101.72 -80.66 -52.06
CA SER A 198 -101.68 -79.21 -51.87
C SER A 198 -101.49 -78.82 -50.40
N LEU A 199 -102.14 -79.54 -49.47
CA LEU A 199 -102.05 -79.30 -48.04
C LEU A 199 -100.67 -79.68 -47.49
N THR A 200 -100.09 -80.79 -47.96
CA THR A 200 -98.76 -81.25 -47.56
C THR A 200 -97.67 -80.25 -47.95
N ASP A 201 -97.76 -79.67 -49.16
CA ASP A 201 -96.81 -78.66 -49.63
C ASP A 201 -96.87 -77.37 -48.80
N ASP A 202 -98.07 -76.89 -48.47
CA ASP A 202 -98.26 -75.71 -47.64
C ASP A 202 -97.78 -75.95 -46.19
N VAL A 203 -98.08 -77.11 -45.59
CA VAL A 203 -97.58 -77.50 -44.25
C VAL A 203 -96.06 -77.64 -44.22
N ALA A 204 -95.44 -78.20 -45.27
CA ALA A 204 -93.99 -78.31 -45.38
C ALA A 204 -93.32 -76.94 -45.50
N THR A 205 -93.93 -76.02 -46.25
CA THR A 205 -93.46 -74.64 -46.40
C THR A 205 -93.48 -73.91 -45.06
N GLU A 206 -94.59 -74.02 -44.32
CA GLU A 206 -94.73 -73.38 -43.01
C GLU A 206 -93.74 -73.95 -41.99
N LYS A 207 -93.50 -75.27 -42.00
CA LYS A 207 -92.48 -75.90 -41.16
C LYS A 207 -91.08 -75.33 -41.42
N GLN A 208 -90.72 -75.16 -42.69
CA GLN A 208 -89.42 -74.58 -43.06
C GLN A 208 -89.27 -73.15 -42.55
N LEU A 209 -90.33 -72.33 -42.57
CA LEU A 209 -90.31 -70.97 -42.02
C LEU A 209 -90.00 -70.97 -40.51
N ILE A 210 -90.66 -71.84 -39.75
CA ILE A 210 -90.43 -72.00 -38.31
C ILE A 210 -88.99 -72.47 -38.02
N ASP A 211 -88.49 -73.45 -38.77
CA ASP A 211 -87.13 -73.97 -38.59
C ASP A 211 -86.06 -72.90 -38.90
N MET A 212 -86.23 -72.13 -39.98
CA MET A 212 -85.34 -71.00 -40.31
C MET A 212 -85.35 -69.92 -39.23
N GLN A 213 -86.53 -69.58 -38.69
CA GLN A 213 -86.63 -68.63 -37.58
C GLN A 213 -85.84 -69.10 -36.36
N ASN A 214 -86.00 -70.36 -35.95
CA ASN A 214 -85.35 -70.89 -34.76
C ASN A 214 -83.83 -70.93 -34.91
N ASP A 215 -83.32 -71.25 -36.11
CA ASP A 215 -81.88 -71.17 -36.41
C ASP A 215 -81.35 -69.73 -36.30
N LEU A 216 -82.06 -68.77 -36.89
CA LEU A 216 -81.73 -67.34 -36.79
C LEU A 216 -81.68 -66.85 -35.34
N ILE A 217 -82.68 -67.20 -34.52
CA ILE A 217 -82.70 -66.82 -33.09
C ILE A 217 -81.47 -67.39 -32.36
N ASN A 218 -81.12 -68.65 -32.61
CA ASN A 218 -79.95 -69.26 -31.99
C ASN A 218 -78.63 -68.61 -32.43
N ARG A 219 -78.49 -68.25 -33.71
CA ARG A 219 -77.32 -67.52 -34.22
C ARG A 219 -77.22 -66.13 -33.59
N LEU A 220 -78.33 -65.38 -33.56
CA LEU A 220 -78.39 -64.04 -32.96
C LEU A 220 -78.01 -64.06 -31.47
N ASN A 221 -78.51 -65.02 -30.69
CA ASN A 221 -78.16 -65.14 -29.27
C ASN A 221 -76.66 -65.39 -29.06
N LYS A 222 -76.04 -66.31 -29.84
CA LYS A 222 -74.60 -66.57 -29.75
C LYS A 222 -73.77 -65.34 -30.11
N LEU A 223 -74.14 -64.63 -31.17
CA LEU A 223 -73.46 -63.40 -31.57
C LEU A 223 -73.61 -62.30 -30.50
N SER A 224 -74.78 -62.20 -29.86
CA SER A 224 -75.01 -61.28 -28.76
C SER A 224 -74.11 -61.57 -27.56
N ASP A 225 -73.98 -62.84 -27.15
CA ASP A 225 -73.09 -63.22 -26.04
C ASP A 225 -71.62 -62.85 -26.33
N HIS A 226 -71.16 -63.09 -27.56
CA HIS A 226 -69.80 -62.71 -27.97
C HIS A 226 -69.61 -61.19 -28.02
N ALA A 227 -70.60 -60.44 -28.51
CA ALA A 227 -70.55 -58.97 -28.53
C ALA A 227 -70.45 -58.38 -27.12
N ILE A 228 -71.24 -58.91 -26.17
CA ILE A 228 -71.19 -58.52 -24.76
C ILE A 228 -69.82 -58.86 -24.16
N MET A 229 -69.26 -60.03 -24.48
CA MET A 229 -67.94 -60.43 -24.02
C MET A 229 -66.89 -59.41 -24.46
N ILE A 230 -66.79 -59.10 -25.75
CA ILE A 230 -65.82 -58.12 -26.29
C ILE A 230 -65.95 -56.77 -25.59
N ARG A 231 -67.17 -56.29 -25.35
CA ARG A 231 -67.42 -55.02 -24.67
C ARG A 231 -66.98 -54.99 -23.19
N SER A 232 -66.89 -56.15 -22.54
CA SER A 232 -66.69 -56.25 -21.09
C SER A 232 -65.25 -56.50 -20.66
N ILE A 233 -64.37 -56.91 -21.59
CA ILE A 233 -62.95 -57.15 -21.30
C ILE A 233 -62.12 -55.87 -21.50
N PRO A 234 -61.05 -55.68 -20.69
CA PRO A 234 -60.07 -54.61 -20.93
C PRO A 234 -59.54 -54.67 -22.36
N TYR A 235 -59.28 -53.51 -22.96
CA TYR A 235 -58.82 -53.41 -24.34
C TYR A 235 -57.65 -54.36 -24.65
N ASP A 236 -57.76 -55.10 -25.75
CA ASP A 236 -56.68 -55.90 -26.34
C ASP A 236 -56.59 -55.66 -27.85
N GLU A 237 -55.41 -55.81 -28.45
CA GLU A 237 -55.18 -55.58 -29.89
C GLU A 237 -56.00 -56.50 -30.81
N THR A 238 -56.51 -57.62 -30.29
CA THR A 238 -57.30 -58.59 -31.05
C THR A 238 -58.81 -58.27 -31.05
N GLN A 239 -59.28 -57.36 -30.19
CA GLN A 239 -60.71 -56.99 -30.10
C GLN A 239 -61.26 -56.40 -31.40
N ALA A 240 -60.47 -55.55 -32.10
CA ALA A 240 -60.88 -54.99 -33.39
C ALA A 240 -61.11 -56.08 -34.45
N LEU A 241 -60.22 -57.07 -34.49
CA LEU A 241 -60.31 -58.23 -35.39
C LEU A 241 -61.54 -59.10 -35.06
N ARG A 242 -61.75 -59.40 -33.78
CA ARG A 242 -62.92 -60.16 -33.31
C ARG A 242 -64.25 -59.45 -33.58
N LEU A 243 -64.29 -58.11 -33.45
CA LEU A 243 -65.49 -57.33 -33.73
C LEU A 243 -65.82 -57.32 -35.23
N GLU A 244 -64.80 -57.24 -36.09
CA GLU A 244 -64.98 -57.35 -37.54
C GLU A 244 -65.49 -58.74 -37.94
N GLU A 245 -64.98 -59.81 -37.33
CA GLU A 245 -65.49 -61.17 -37.50
C GLU A 245 -66.98 -61.26 -37.13
N LEU A 246 -67.38 -60.73 -35.96
CA LEU A 246 -68.80 -60.71 -35.55
C LEU A 246 -69.69 -59.89 -36.48
N LYS A 247 -69.21 -58.77 -37.02
CA LYS A 247 -69.95 -57.98 -38.00
C LYS A 247 -70.16 -58.73 -39.32
N ASN A 248 -69.15 -59.46 -39.77
CA ASN A 248 -69.26 -60.31 -40.96
C ASN A 248 -70.28 -61.44 -40.72
N GLU A 249 -70.23 -62.11 -39.56
CA GLU A 249 -71.23 -63.13 -39.20
C GLU A 249 -72.65 -62.55 -39.08
N LEU A 250 -72.81 -61.33 -38.55
CA LEU A 250 -74.10 -60.63 -38.54
C LEU A 250 -74.58 -60.30 -39.95
N GLY A 251 -73.68 -60.01 -40.88
CA GLY A 251 -73.98 -59.86 -42.31
C GLY A 251 -74.64 -61.11 -42.90
N GLU A 252 -74.11 -62.29 -42.62
CA GLU A 252 -74.72 -63.56 -43.05
C GLU A 252 -76.10 -63.80 -42.42
N VAL A 253 -76.28 -63.38 -41.15
CA VAL A 253 -77.57 -63.43 -40.45
C VAL A 253 -78.58 -62.49 -41.12
N SER A 254 -78.14 -61.32 -41.62
CA SER A 254 -78.98 -60.41 -42.39
C SER A 254 -79.50 -61.06 -43.68
N ASP A 255 -78.61 -61.72 -44.43
CA ASP A 255 -78.99 -62.39 -45.68
C ASP A 255 -80.02 -63.51 -45.44
N THR A 256 -79.86 -64.26 -44.35
CA THR A 256 -80.79 -65.33 -43.97
C THR A 256 -82.12 -64.80 -43.42
N LEU A 257 -82.10 -63.68 -42.69
CA LEU A 257 -83.31 -62.97 -42.25
C LEU A 257 -84.11 -62.41 -43.45
N GLU A 258 -83.43 -61.87 -44.45
CA GLU A 258 -84.07 -61.39 -45.67
C GLU A 258 -84.69 -62.54 -46.48
N GLN A 259 -84.00 -63.69 -46.56
CA GLN A 259 -84.58 -64.91 -47.15
C GLN A 259 -85.83 -65.38 -46.40
N LEU A 260 -85.85 -65.30 -45.07
CA LEU A 260 -87.01 -65.65 -44.25
C LEU A 260 -88.21 -64.72 -44.57
N LYS A 261 -88.00 -63.39 -44.60
CA LYS A 261 -89.03 -62.40 -44.97
C LYS A 261 -89.59 -62.62 -46.38
N GLN A 262 -88.72 -62.93 -47.34
CA GLN A 262 -89.13 -63.21 -48.72
C GLN A 262 -89.96 -64.49 -48.83
N LYS A 263 -89.64 -65.52 -48.03
CA LYS A 263 -90.39 -66.78 -48.02
C LYS A 263 -91.72 -66.65 -47.27
N GLU A 264 -91.80 -65.86 -46.19
CA GLU A 264 -93.05 -65.54 -45.48
C GLU A 264 -94.05 -64.87 -46.42
N CYS A 265 -93.61 -63.92 -47.25
CA CYS A 265 -94.47 -63.21 -48.20
C CYS A 265 -95.11 -64.11 -49.28
N LYS A 266 -94.71 -65.39 -49.40
CA LYS A 266 -95.29 -66.31 -50.39
C LYS A 266 -96.63 -66.85 -49.86
N PRO A 267 -97.74 -66.65 -50.58
CA PRO A 267 -99.05 -67.05 -50.09
C PRO A 267 -99.18 -68.58 -50.08
N THR A 268 -99.37 -69.16 -48.88
CA THR A 268 -99.96 -70.48 -48.69
C THR A 268 -101.47 -70.39 -48.98
N LYS A 269 -102.00 -71.37 -49.71
CA LYS A 269 -103.40 -71.31 -50.19
C LYS A 269 -104.37 -71.97 -49.23
N LEU A 270 -103.92 -72.96 -48.48
CA LEU A 270 -104.74 -73.82 -47.62
C LEU A 270 -104.38 -73.70 -46.13
N VAL A 271 -103.23 -73.11 -45.80
CA VAL A 271 -102.71 -73.06 -44.42
C VAL A 271 -102.39 -71.62 -44.01
N LEU A 272 -102.82 -71.20 -42.83
CA LEU A 272 -102.42 -69.94 -42.21
C LEU A 272 -101.04 -70.09 -41.55
N HIS A 273 -100.27 -69.00 -41.53
CA HIS A 273 -99.01 -68.97 -40.78
C HIS A 273 -99.23 -69.33 -39.31
N SER A 274 -98.25 -70.02 -38.73
CA SER A 274 -98.25 -70.47 -37.35
C SER A 274 -98.07 -69.31 -36.38
N ASP A 275 -98.78 -69.32 -35.25
CA ASP A 275 -98.59 -68.36 -34.15
C ASP A 275 -97.17 -68.40 -33.54
N ALA A 276 -96.42 -69.47 -33.81
CA ALA A 276 -95.01 -69.60 -33.44
C ALA A 276 -94.07 -68.77 -34.33
N LEU A 277 -94.50 -68.39 -35.54
CA LEU A 277 -93.76 -67.53 -36.44
C LEU A 277 -93.90 -66.07 -35.99
N ARG A 278 -92.79 -65.46 -35.59
CA ARG A 278 -92.67 -64.12 -35.01
C ARG A 278 -91.48 -63.39 -35.63
N ILE A 279 -91.52 -63.21 -36.94
CA ILE A 279 -90.45 -62.52 -37.69
C ILE A 279 -90.13 -61.12 -37.14
N PRO A 280 -91.11 -60.28 -36.71
CA PRO A 280 -90.80 -59.00 -36.07
C PRO A 280 -89.87 -59.11 -34.85
N PHE A 281 -90.02 -60.15 -34.03
CA PHE A 281 -89.14 -60.37 -32.88
C PHE A 281 -87.69 -60.66 -33.31
N VAL A 282 -87.48 -61.42 -34.39
CA VAL A 282 -86.14 -61.70 -34.93
C VAL A 282 -85.51 -60.43 -35.50
N VAL A 283 -86.31 -59.60 -36.17
CA VAL A 283 -85.87 -58.29 -36.69
C VAL A 283 -85.40 -57.39 -35.55
N ASP A 284 -86.19 -57.28 -34.47
CA ASP A 284 -85.83 -56.48 -33.29
C ASP A 284 -84.52 -56.98 -32.66
N GLN A 285 -84.33 -58.30 -32.54
CA GLN A 285 -83.08 -58.88 -32.02
C GLN A 285 -81.87 -58.55 -32.90
N TYR A 286 -82.03 -58.66 -34.22
CA TYR A 286 -80.98 -58.28 -35.18
C TYR A 286 -80.61 -56.81 -35.06
N GLU A 287 -81.60 -55.91 -35.02
CA GLU A 287 -81.36 -54.46 -34.91
C GLU A 287 -80.68 -54.08 -33.59
N ASN A 288 -81.12 -54.69 -32.48
CA ASN A 288 -80.49 -54.49 -31.17
C ASN A 288 -79.02 -54.94 -31.15
N LEU A 289 -78.72 -56.10 -31.73
CA LEU A 289 -77.34 -56.59 -31.84
C LEU A 289 -76.49 -55.70 -32.76
N ASN A 290 -77.03 -55.27 -33.90
CA ASN A 290 -76.32 -54.36 -34.81
C ASN A 290 -75.98 -53.04 -34.11
N LYS A 291 -76.93 -52.49 -33.34
CA LYS A 291 -76.71 -51.30 -32.51
C LYS A 291 -75.60 -51.54 -31.48
N LEU A 292 -75.65 -52.66 -30.74
CA LEU A 292 -74.62 -53.02 -29.77
C LEU A 292 -73.22 -53.13 -30.40
N LEU A 293 -73.09 -53.75 -31.57
CA LEU A 293 -71.81 -53.88 -32.27
C LEU A 293 -71.28 -52.52 -32.74
N ASN A 294 -72.15 -51.62 -33.21
CA ASN A 294 -71.75 -50.27 -33.61
C ASN A 294 -71.31 -49.41 -32.41
N GLU A 295 -72.05 -49.45 -31.30
CA GLU A 295 -71.64 -48.81 -30.05
C GLU A 295 -70.29 -49.33 -29.56
N THR A 296 -70.08 -50.65 -29.63
CA THR A 296 -68.81 -51.29 -29.24
C THR A 296 -67.66 -50.85 -30.16
N GLN A 297 -67.90 -50.68 -31.47
CA GLN A 297 -66.88 -50.16 -32.39
C GLN A 297 -66.50 -48.72 -32.07
N GLU A 298 -67.47 -47.86 -31.80
CA GLU A 298 -67.24 -46.46 -31.46
C GLU A 298 -66.42 -46.34 -30.16
N GLN A 299 -66.78 -47.13 -29.14
CA GLN A 299 -66.02 -47.22 -27.89
C GLN A 299 -64.56 -47.64 -28.15
N LEU A 300 -64.35 -48.67 -28.97
CA LEU A 300 -63.01 -49.19 -29.27
C LEU A 300 -62.13 -48.16 -30.01
N VAL A 301 -62.72 -47.43 -30.97
CA VAL A 301 -62.04 -46.36 -31.71
C VAL A 301 -61.64 -45.22 -30.77
N ASN A 302 -62.54 -44.83 -29.87
CA ASN A 302 -62.27 -43.79 -28.88
C ASN A 302 -61.16 -44.20 -27.90
N GLU A 303 -61.16 -45.46 -27.44
CA GLU A 303 -60.13 -45.99 -26.53
C GLU A 303 -58.75 -46.09 -27.21
N LEU A 304 -58.69 -46.53 -28.47
CA LEU A 304 -57.48 -46.50 -29.30
C LEU A 304 -56.92 -45.08 -29.46
N ALA A 305 -57.79 -44.12 -29.79
CA ALA A 305 -57.40 -42.73 -29.93
C ALA A 305 -56.91 -42.13 -28.60
N HIS A 306 -57.58 -42.45 -27.48
CA HIS A 306 -57.14 -42.07 -26.14
C HIS A 306 -55.72 -42.59 -25.85
N MET A 307 -55.44 -43.88 -26.05
CA MET A 307 -54.13 -44.46 -25.81
C MET A 307 -53.03 -43.87 -26.70
N ALA A 308 -53.32 -43.65 -27.99
CA ALA A 308 -52.39 -43.03 -28.92
C ALA A 308 -52.01 -41.61 -28.47
N LEU A 309 -53.01 -40.79 -28.12
CA LEU A 309 -52.79 -39.42 -27.65
C LEU A 309 -52.07 -39.38 -26.30
N GLN A 310 -52.41 -40.26 -25.36
CA GLN A 310 -51.68 -40.40 -24.10
C GLN A 310 -50.20 -40.73 -24.32
N SER A 311 -49.90 -41.63 -25.24
CA SER A 311 -48.52 -42.01 -25.61
C SER A 311 -47.76 -40.83 -26.21
N THR A 312 -48.40 -40.09 -27.13
CA THR A 312 -47.84 -38.85 -27.69
C THR A 312 -47.56 -37.83 -26.58
N ILE A 313 -48.52 -37.54 -25.71
CA ILE A 313 -48.34 -36.57 -24.61
C ILE A 313 -47.15 -36.96 -23.73
N ASN A 314 -47.04 -38.22 -23.34
CA ASN A 314 -45.93 -38.67 -22.51
C ASN A 314 -44.58 -38.53 -23.21
N LYS A 315 -44.48 -38.97 -24.48
CA LYS A 315 -43.24 -38.93 -25.26
C LYS A 315 -42.76 -37.50 -25.49
N GLU A 316 -43.65 -36.62 -25.97
CA GLU A 316 -43.29 -35.23 -26.28
C GLU A 316 -42.93 -34.46 -24.99
N SER A 317 -43.60 -34.75 -23.86
CA SER A 317 -43.24 -34.17 -22.55
C SER A 317 -41.86 -34.64 -22.07
N GLU A 318 -41.50 -35.90 -22.30
CA GLU A 318 -40.20 -36.46 -21.91
C GLU A 318 -39.05 -35.87 -22.74
N GLU A 319 -39.24 -35.68 -24.04
CA GLU A 319 -38.28 -34.99 -24.92
C GLU A 319 -38.08 -33.53 -24.49
N LEU A 320 -39.15 -32.80 -24.16
CA LEU A 320 -39.06 -31.43 -23.64
C LEU A 320 -38.28 -31.36 -22.33
N ARG A 321 -38.55 -32.27 -21.38
CA ARG A 321 -37.82 -32.34 -20.11
C ARG A 321 -36.34 -32.63 -20.34
N TYR A 322 -36.02 -33.55 -21.24
CA TYR A 322 -34.63 -33.85 -21.58
C TYR A 322 -33.89 -32.63 -22.15
N MET A 323 -34.49 -31.93 -23.12
CA MET A 323 -33.91 -30.70 -23.68
C MET A 323 -33.75 -29.61 -22.63
N MET A 324 -34.73 -29.48 -21.73
CA MET A 324 -34.70 -28.53 -20.63
C MET A 324 -33.57 -28.83 -19.64
N ASP A 325 -33.39 -30.09 -19.25
CA ASP A 325 -32.31 -30.54 -18.35
C ASP A 325 -30.93 -30.29 -18.97
N GLU A 326 -30.75 -30.55 -20.26
CA GLU A 326 -29.50 -30.24 -20.96
C GLU A 326 -29.24 -28.74 -21.03
N ALA A 327 -30.27 -27.93 -21.31
CA ALA A 327 -30.16 -26.48 -21.32
C ALA A 327 -29.84 -25.92 -19.93
N TYR A 328 -30.45 -26.46 -18.87
CA TYR A 328 -30.18 -26.08 -17.49
C TYR A 328 -28.74 -26.40 -17.06
N LYS A 329 -28.17 -27.53 -17.51
CA LYS A 329 -26.74 -27.84 -17.27
C LYS A 329 -25.82 -26.79 -17.90
N ILE A 330 -26.14 -26.32 -19.10
CA ILE A 330 -25.38 -25.26 -19.77
C ILE A 330 -25.60 -23.91 -19.08
N GLU A 331 -26.84 -23.62 -18.66
CA GLU A 331 -27.21 -22.39 -17.93
C GLU A 331 -26.52 -22.28 -16.56
N SER A 332 -26.16 -23.41 -15.94
CA SER A 332 -25.48 -23.45 -14.64
C SER A 332 -23.96 -23.68 -14.73
N ASP A 333 -23.41 -24.01 -15.91
CA ASP A 333 -21.97 -24.26 -16.07
C ASP A 333 -21.15 -22.96 -16.13
N VAL A 334 -20.06 -22.97 -15.39
CA VAL A 334 -19.08 -21.88 -15.21
C VAL A 334 -18.08 -21.79 -16.38
N ASN A 335 -17.91 -22.85 -17.17
CA ASN A 335 -16.93 -22.93 -18.26
C ASN A 335 -17.53 -22.73 -19.65
N VAL A 336 -18.82 -22.46 -19.72
CA VAL A 336 -19.58 -22.40 -20.96
C VAL A 336 -19.13 -21.24 -21.84
N THR A 337 -19.06 -21.52 -23.15
CA THR A 337 -18.70 -20.53 -24.17
C THR A 337 -19.92 -19.91 -24.84
N THR A 338 -19.72 -18.81 -25.54
CA THR A 338 -20.73 -18.16 -26.41
C THR A 338 -21.39 -19.16 -27.37
N ASN A 339 -20.60 -20.09 -27.92
CA ASN A 339 -21.10 -21.10 -28.85
C ASN A 339 -21.94 -22.18 -28.15
N ASP A 340 -21.58 -22.55 -26.91
CA ASP A 340 -22.37 -23.49 -26.11
C ASP A 340 -23.71 -22.89 -25.69
N LEU A 341 -23.73 -21.62 -25.26
CA LEU A 341 -24.96 -20.88 -24.97
C LEU A 341 -25.85 -20.76 -26.21
N GLN A 342 -25.29 -20.35 -27.36
CA GLN A 342 -26.04 -20.25 -28.62
C GLN A 342 -26.65 -21.60 -29.01
N LYS A 343 -25.87 -22.68 -28.93
CA LYS A 343 -26.36 -24.03 -29.25
C LYS A 343 -27.48 -24.47 -28.31
N ALA A 344 -27.41 -24.14 -27.03
CA ALA A 344 -28.48 -24.44 -26.07
C ALA A 344 -29.76 -23.65 -26.38
N VAL A 345 -29.65 -22.35 -26.69
CA VAL A 345 -30.78 -21.52 -27.15
C VAL A 345 -31.40 -22.08 -28.42
N ASP A 346 -30.58 -22.44 -29.42
CA ASP A 346 -31.07 -23.00 -30.69
C ASP A 346 -31.78 -24.35 -30.47
N ASN A 347 -31.24 -25.21 -29.60
CA ASN A 347 -31.87 -26.48 -29.23
C ASN A 347 -33.24 -26.27 -28.57
N LEU A 348 -33.36 -25.31 -27.65
CA LEU A 348 -34.65 -24.95 -27.04
C LEU A 348 -35.62 -24.41 -28.11
N LYS A 349 -35.18 -23.49 -28.97
CA LYS A 349 -36.04 -22.97 -30.06
C LYS A 349 -36.58 -24.07 -30.96
N ASN A 350 -35.74 -25.05 -31.29
CA ASN A 350 -36.18 -26.23 -32.05
C ASN A 350 -37.16 -27.10 -31.24
N GLY A 351 -36.93 -27.21 -29.93
CA GLY A 351 -37.77 -27.94 -28.99
C GLY A 351 -39.20 -27.41 -28.87
N ARG A 352 -39.47 -26.14 -29.20
CA ARG A 352 -40.84 -25.58 -29.21
C ARG A 352 -41.81 -26.34 -30.12
N SER A 353 -41.31 -27.02 -31.15
CA SER A 353 -42.15 -27.90 -31.98
C SER A 353 -42.79 -29.06 -31.18
N HIS A 354 -42.14 -29.53 -30.10
CA HIS A 354 -42.70 -30.54 -29.20
C HIS A 354 -43.84 -29.95 -28.32
N LEU A 355 -43.75 -28.67 -27.92
CA LEU A 355 -44.84 -27.97 -27.23
C LEU A 355 -46.06 -27.80 -28.14
N GLU A 356 -45.85 -27.47 -29.42
CA GLU A 356 -46.93 -27.41 -30.41
C GLU A 356 -47.58 -28.78 -30.60
N ALA A 357 -46.78 -29.86 -30.66
CA ALA A 357 -47.30 -31.23 -30.76
C ALA A 357 -48.12 -31.65 -29.53
N LEU A 358 -47.69 -31.25 -28.33
CA LEU A 358 -48.46 -31.44 -27.09
C LEU A 358 -49.79 -30.70 -27.11
N GLN A 359 -49.79 -29.43 -27.54
CA GLN A 359 -51.00 -28.63 -27.66
C GLN A 359 -51.99 -29.25 -28.66
N ASP A 360 -51.51 -29.70 -29.82
CA ASP A 360 -52.32 -30.38 -30.83
C ASP A 360 -52.88 -31.73 -30.29
N ALA A 361 -52.10 -32.48 -29.51
CA ALA A 361 -52.57 -33.69 -28.85
C ALA A 361 -53.67 -33.39 -27.81
N TYR A 362 -53.51 -32.31 -27.03
CA TYR A 362 -54.51 -31.83 -26.08
C TYR A 362 -55.81 -31.40 -26.76
N ASP A 363 -55.73 -30.61 -27.84
CA ASP A 363 -56.90 -30.15 -28.59
C ASP A 363 -57.69 -31.33 -29.22
N LYS A 364 -56.99 -32.42 -29.56
CA LYS A 364 -57.61 -33.65 -30.06
C LYS A 364 -58.33 -34.45 -28.97
N LEU A 365 -57.89 -34.38 -27.71
CA LEU A 365 -58.58 -35.04 -26.59
C LEU A 365 -59.98 -34.50 -26.36
N GLU A 366 -60.24 -33.21 -26.61
CA GLU A 366 -61.57 -32.60 -26.47
C GLU A 366 -62.65 -33.33 -27.29
N LYS A 367 -62.26 -33.96 -28.40
CA LYS A 367 -63.17 -34.66 -29.31
C LYS A 367 -63.48 -36.10 -28.89
N ILE A 368 -62.80 -36.61 -27.87
CA ILE A 368 -62.96 -37.99 -27.37
C ILE A 368 -63.65 -37.93 -26.00
N PRO A 369 -64.78 -38.66 -25.81
CA PRO A 369 -65.48 -38.70 -24.53
C PRO A 369 -64.61 -39.33 -23.42
N ASP A 370 -64.90 -38.97 -22.17
CA ASP A 370 -64.24 -39.48 -20.94
C ASP A 370 -62.72 -39.18 -20.83
N THR A 371 -62.23 -38.12 -21.48
CA THR A 371 -60.82 -37.70 -21.42
C THR A 371 -60.50 -36.60 -20.41
N ASP A 372 -61.47 -36.12 -19.62
CA ASP A 372 -61.32 -34.91 -18.79
C ASP A 372 -60.11 -34.96 -17.83
N LEU A 373 -59.88 -36.10 -17.17
CA LEU A 373 -58.73 -36.29 -16.28
C LEU A 373 -57.39 -36.19 -17.04
N LEU A 374 -57.32 -36.76 -18.24
CA LEU A 374 -56.11 -36.68 -19.06
C LEU A 374 -55.91 -35.26 -19.58
N ARG A 375 -56.99 -34.56 -19.95
CA ARG A 375 -56.94 -33.15 -20.37
C ARG A 375 -56.45 -32.24 -19.26
N GLU A 376 -56.97 -32.38 -18.04
CA GLU A 376 -56.51 -31.61 -16.87
C GLU A 376 -55.02 -31.84 -16.62
N LYS A 377 -54.58 -33.10 -16.63
CA LYS A 377 -53.15 -33.43 -16.48
C LYS A 377 -52.29 -32.86 -17.60
N ALA A 378 -52.75 -32.94 -18.85
CA ALA A 378 -52.00 -32.49 -20.01
C ALA A 378 -51.87 -30.96 -20.05
N ILE A 379 -52.93 -30.21 -19.73
CA ILE A 379 -52.87 -28.73 -19.73
C ILE A 379 -51.99 -28.20 -18.60
N ASP A 380 -52.01 -28.85 -17.43
CA ASP A 380 -51.13 -28.51 -16.31
C ASP A 380 -49.65 -28.76 -16.68
N GLU A 381 -49.39 -29.90 -17.34
CA GLU A 381 -48.05 -30.26 -17.79
C GLU A 381 -47.55 -29.33 -18.91
N ILE A 382 -48.40 -28.99 -19.89
CA ILE A 382 -48.10 -27.99 -20.93
C ILE A 382 -47.79 -26.63 -20.31
N SER A 383 -48.63 -26.14 -19.39
CA SER A 383 -48.45 -24.83 -18.76
C SER A 383 -47.13 -24.77 -17.99
N THR A 384 -46.84 -25.82 -17.21
CA THR A 384 -45.60 -25.93 -16.43
C THR A 384 -44.37 -26.00 -17.34
N LEU A 385 -44.40 -26.85 -18.37
CA LEU A 385 -43.29 -26.99 -19.30
C LEU A 385 -43.05 -25.69 -20.07
N ASN A 386 -44.10 -25.03 -20.57
CA ASN A 386 -43.99 -23.79 -21.33
C ASN A 386 -43.39 -22.65 -20.49
N GLU A 387 -43.82 -22.47 -19.23
CA GLU A 387 -43.24 -21.47 -18.32
C GLU A 387 -41.77 -21.74 -18.02
N GLN A 388 -41.41 -23.01 -17.74
CA GLN A 388 -40.02 -23.39 -17.48
C GLN A 388 -39.13 -23.21 -18.72
N TYR A 389 -39.65 -23.55 -19.90
CA TYR A 389 -38.96 -23.36 -21.18
C TYR A 389 -38.68 -21.88 -21.46
N ASP A 390 -39.70 -21.03 -21.34
CA ASP A 390 -39.58 -19.58 -21.56
C ASP A 390 -38.57 -18.95 -20.58
N ASN A 391 -38.53 -19.43 -19.33
CA ASN A 391 -37.61 -18.92 -18.32
C ASN A 391 -36.15 -19.29 -18.62
N ILE A 392 -35.88 -20.56 -18.96
CA ILE A 392 -34.52 -21.02 -19.27
C ILE A 392 -34.04 -20.41 -20.60
N GLU A 393 -34.90 -20.34 -21.61
CA GLU A 393 -34.56 -19.69 -22.90
C GLU A 393 -34.17 -18.22 -22.67
N ARG A 394 -34.97 -17.46 -21.91
CA ARG A 394 -34.67 -16.05 -21.61
C ARG A 394 -33.39 -15.89 -20.81
N ASN A 395 -33.16 -16.71 -19.78
CA ASN A 395 -31.92 -16.67 -19.00
C ASN A 395 -30.69 -16.94 -19.85
N LEU A 396 -30.76 -17.93 -20.75
CA LEU A 396 -29.67 -18.24 -21.67
C LEU A 396 -29.44 -17.12 -22.69
N GLU A 397 -30.51 -16.53 -23.25
CA GLU A 397 -30.43 -15.40 -24.18
C GLU A 397 -29.82 -14.17 -23.51
N ASP A 398 -30.31 -13.78 -22.33
CA ASP A 398 -29.79 -12.64 -21.55
C ASP A 398 -28.30 -12.83 -21.23
N ARG A 399 -27.92 -14.05 -20.82
CA ARG A 399 -26.52 -14.40 -20.51
C ARG A 399 -25.63 -14.40 -21.76
N LEU A 400 -26.14 -14.86 -22.90
CA LEU A 400 -25.45 -14.80 -24.18
C LEU A 400 -25.22 -13.36 -24.64
N ASP A 401 -26.24 -12.50 -24.57
CA ASP A 401 -26.15 -11.08 -24.94
C ASP A 401 -25.16 -10.33 -24.05
N MET A 402 -25.21 -10.59 -22.74
CA MET A 402 -24.24 -10.04 -21.79
C MET A 402 -22.81 -10.50 -22.08
N LEU A 403 -22.61 -11.78 -22.41
CA LEU A 403 -21.28 -12.32 -22.75
C LEU A 403 -20.74 -11.75 -24.06
N ASN A 404 -21.59 -11.61 -25.09
CA ASN A 404 -21.21 -10.95 -26.35
C ASN A 404 -20.76 -9.50 -26.12
N LYS A 405 -21.52 -8.75 -25.30
CA LYS A 405 -21.18 -7.38 -24.93
C LYS A 405 -19.90 -7.31 -24.11
N PHE A 406 -19.67 -8.28 -23.22
CA PHE A 406 -18.41 -8.39 -22.47
C PHE A 406 -17.23 -8.60 -23.44
N ASP A 407 -17.34 -9.57 -24.36
CA ASP A 407 -16.28 -9.86 -25.33
C ASP A 407 -15.97 -8.65 -26.22
N GLU A 408 -16.98 -7.91 -26.69
CA GLU A 408 -16.79 -6.67 -27.49
C GLU A 408 -16.01 -5.59 -26.72
N ILE A 409 -16.37 -5.35 -25.45
CA ILE A 409 -15.66 -4.38 -24.62
C ILE A 409 -14.26 -4.89 -24.28
N ALA A 410 -14.09 -6.18 -24.04
CA ALA A 410 -12.82 -6.79 -23.70
C ALA A 410 -11.81 -6.68 -24.85
N ASP A 411 -12.25 -6.90 -26.10
CA ASP A 411 -11.42 -6.72 -27.29
C ASP A 411 -10.95 -5.26 -27.44
N ASN A 412 -11.85 -4.30 -27.22
CA ASN A 412 -11.51 -2.87 -27.24
C ASN A 412 -10.52 -2.48 -26.12
N VAL A 413 -10.74 -2.97 -24.89
CA VAL A 413 -9.82 -2.77 -23.77
C VAL A 413 -8.45 -3.34 -24.12
N ASN A 414 -8.38 -4.57 -24.64
CA ASN A 414 -7.12 -5.20 -25.02
C ASN A 414 -6.37 -4.42 -26.09
N GLU A 415 -7.06 -3.91 -27.12
CA GLU A 415 -6.46 -3.08 -28.18
C GLU A 415 -5.88 -1.77 -27.62
N GLN A 416 -6.63 -1.08 -26.75
CA GLN A 416 -6.15 0.15 -26.12
C GLN A 416 -4.97 -0.10 -25.16
N LEU A 417 -5.02 -1.21 -24.40
CA LEU A 417 -3.97 -1.58 -23.46
C LEU A 417 -2.68 -1.98 -24.19
N MET A 418 -2.77 -2.75 -25.28
CA MET A 418 -1.67 -3.01 -26.21
C MET A 418 -1.06 -1.72 -26.77
N ASN A 419 -1.90 -0.74 -27.13
CA ASN A 419 -1.41 0.55 -27.60
C ASN A 419 -0.64 1.31 -26.49
N LEU A 420 -1.11 1.29 -25.24
CA LEU A 420 -0.37 1.87 -24.11
C LEU A 420 0.94 1.16 -23.82
N GLU A 421 0.94 -0.16 -23.77
CA GLU A 421 2.15 -0.98 -23.58
C GLU A 421 3.19 -0.65 -24.64
N ASN A 422 2.77 -0.55 -25.90
CA ASN A 422 3.64 -0.13 -27.01
C ASN A 422 4.12 1.32 -26.88
N ASN A 423 3.30 2.23 -26.36
CA ASN A 423 3.71 3.60 -26.11
C ASN A 423 4.79 3.68 -25.03
N ILE A 424 4.68 2.90 -23.95
CA ILE A 424 5.70 2.80 -22.89
C ILE A 424 7.03 2.33 -23.48
N CYS A 425 7.03 1.28 -24.31
CA CYS A 425 8.25 0.77 -24.94
C CYS A 425 8.93 1.79 -25.87
N LYS A 426 8.18 2.79 -26.37
CA LYS A 426 8.68 3.85 -27.24
C LYS A 426 9.06 5.13 -26.48
N LEU A 427 8.84 5.19 -25.16
CA LEU A 427 9.26 6.34 -24.36
C LEU A 427 10.79 6.47 -24.42
N GLU A 428 11.26 7.68 -24.67
CA GLU A 428 12.68 8.00 -24.59
C GLU A 428 13.18 7.85 -23.15
N SER A 429 14.47 7.55 -22.99
CA SER A 429 15.10 7.50 -21.66
C SER A 429 14.86 8.82 -20.91
N PRO A 430 14.39 8.78 -19.65
CA PRO A 430 13.97 9.98 -18.94
C PRO A 430 15.13 10.98 -18.80
N SER A 431 14.88 12.22 -19.23
CA SER A 431 15.85 13.32 -19.22
C SER A 431 15.17 14.64 -18.85
N ALA A 432 15.96 15.65 -18.47
CA ALA A 432 15.42 16.97 -18.12
C ALA A 432 14.69 17.66 -19.29
N ASN A 433 14.95 17.25 -20.54
CA ASN A 433 14.34 17.81 -21.75
C ASN A 433 13.00 17.15 -22.10
N CYS A 434 12.63 16.04 -21.46
CA CYS A 434 11.37 15.38 -21.72
C CYS A 434 10.17 16.27 -21.30
N GLU A 435 9.10 16.22 -22.09
CA GLU A 435 7.86 16.95 -21.85
C GLU A 435 6.95 16.17 -20.89
N LEU A 436 6.57 16.77 -19.76
CA LEU A 436 5.64 16.16 -18.81
C LEU A 436 4.25 15.93 -19.42
N ALA A 437 3.88 16.70 -20.45
CA ALA A 437 2.61 16.55 -21.18
C ALA A 437 2.42 15.15 -21.81
N ILE A 438 3.52 14.44 -22.11
CA ILE A 438 3.48 13.05 -22.61
C ILE A 438 2.99 12.10 -21.52
N ALA A 439 3.45 12.29 -20.28
CA ALA A 439 2.96 11.52 -19.13
C ALA A 439 1.51 11.87 -18.80
N ASP A 440 1.13 13.16 -18.85
CA ASP A 440 -0.26 13.59 -18.61
C ASP A 440 -1.24 12.96 -19.61
N LYS A 441 -0.83 12.85 -20.88
CA LYS A 441 -1.59 12.12 -21.89
C LYS A 441 -1.68 10.63 -21.55
N GLY A 442 -0.56 10.00 -21.19
CA GLY A 442 -0.51 8.60 -20.75
C GLY A 442 -1.44 8.31 -19.58
N PHE A 443 -1.43 9.14 -18.54
CA PHE A 443 -2.33 9.01 -17.39
C PHE A 443 -3.81 9.21 -17.75
N ASN A 444 -4.13 10.13 -18.66
CA ASN A 444 -5.50 10.28 -19.16
C ASN A 444 -5.98 9.05 -19.92
N ASP A 445 -5.12 8.45 -20.75
CA ASP A 445 -5.45 7.23 -21.48
C ASP A 445 -5.64 6.04 -20.51
N ILE A 446 -4.82 5.93 -19.46
CA ILE A 446 -5.01 4.96 -18.34
C ILE A 446 -6.36 5.19 -17.66
N HIS A 447 -6.72 6.43 -17.33
CA HIS A 447 -7.98 6.74 -16.66
C HIS A 447 -9.21 6.39 -17.51
N ASN A 448 -9.14 6.61 -18.83
CA ASN A 448 -10.20 6.21 -19.76
C ASN A 448 -10.35 4.69 -19.84
N LEU A 449 -9.23 3.96 -19.90
CA LEU A 449 -9.21 2.49 -19.84
C LEU A 449 -9.80 1.98 -18.53
N GLN A 450 -9.53 2.64 -17.41
CA GLN A 450 -10.04 2.27 -16.10
C GLN A 450 -11.57 2.32 -16.03
N LYS A 451 -12.21 3.29 -16.71
CA LYS A 451 -13.68 3.34 -16.85
C LYS A 451 -14.26 2.20 -17.70
N LEU A 452 -13.53 1.77 -18.73
CA LEU A 452 -13.95 0.61 -19.54
C LEU A 452 -13.78 -0.69 -18.74
N LEU A 453 -12.72 -0.78 -17.94
CA LEU A 453 -12.49 -1.87 -17.01
C LEU A 453 -13.57 -1.95 -15.91
N GLU A 454 -14.01 -0.83 -15.33
CA GLU A 454 -15.15 -0.80 -14.41
C GLU A 454 -16.43 -1.37 -15.07
N LYS A 455 -16.70 -1.02 -16.34
CA LYS A 455 -17.83 -1.61 -17.08
C LYS A 455 -17.68 -3.11 -17.32
N LEU A 456 -16.47 -3.59 -17.60
CA LEU A 456 -16.21 -5.03 -17.72
C LEU A 456 -16.41 -5.72 -16.37
N ASP A 457 -16.01 -5.07 -15.27
CA ASP A 457 -16.17 -5.61 -13.92
C ASP A 457 -17.65 -5.69 -13.53
N GLU A 458 -18.46 -4.67 -13.86
CA GLU A 458 -19.93 -4.70 -13.70
C GLU A 458 -20.59 -5.84 -14.51
N LEU A 459 -20.19 -6.01 -15.78
CA LEU A 459 -20.69 -7.11 -16.62
C LEU A 459 -20.24 -8.47 -16.10
N LYS A 460 -19.00 -8.57 -15.62
CA LYS A 460 -18.45 -9.79 -15.00
C LYS A 460 -19.27 -10.18 -13.77
N GLU A 461 -19.65 -9.24 -12.90
CA GLU A 461 -20.50 -9.52 -11.73
C GLU A 461 -21.90 -10.01 -12.13
N GLN A 462 -22.48 -9.49 -13.22
CA GLN A 462 -23.77 -9.97 -13.75
C GLN A 462 -23.66 -11.35 -14.43
N LEU A 463 -22.49 -11.68 -14.97
CA LEU A 463 -22.19 -12.96 -15.63
C LEU A 463 -21.70 -14.06 -14.68
N ILE A 464 -21.66 -13.83 -13.36
CA ILE A 464 -21.34 -14.85 -12.33
C ILE A 464 -22.33 -15.99 -12.50
N PRO A 465 -21.92 -17.08 -13.20
CA PRO A 465 -20.91 -18.05 -12.77
C PRO A 465 -19.65 -18.18 -13.67
N LEU A 466 -19.50 -17.39 -14.74
CA LEU A 466 -18.49 -17.68 -15.79
C LEU A 466 -17.04 -17.38 -15.38
N LEU A 467 -16.14 -18.34 -15.60
CA LEU A 467 -14.70 -18.21 -15.29
C LEU A 467 -13.92 -17.35 -16.28
N LYS A 468 -14.26 -17.40 -17.58
CA LYS A 468 -13.56 -16.66 -18.65
C LYS A 468 -13.58 -15.14 -18.40
N PRO A 469 -14.75 -14.49 -18.15
CA PRO A 469 -14.79 -13.06 -17.85
C PRO A 469 -13.95 -12.67 -16.63
N VAL A 470 -13.97 -13.48 -15.57
CA VAL A 470 -13.18 -13.23 -14.34
C VAL A 470 -11.69 -13.20 -14.64
N SER A 471 -11.18 -14.22 -15.36
CA SER A 471 -9.76 -14.29 -15.72
C SER A 471 -9.32 -13.14 -16.64
N ILE A 472 -10.18 -12.69 -17.56
CA ILE A 472 -9.86 -11.60 -18.49
C ILE A 472 -9.76 -10.26 -17.76
N VAL A 473 -10.73 -9.96 -16.88
CA VAL A 473 -10.70 -8.72 -16.10
C VAL A 473 -9.48 -8.67 -15.17
N GLU A 474 -9.12 -9.80 -14.56
CA GLU A 474 -7.94 -9.89 -13.70
C GLU A 474 -6.63 -9.70 -14.48
N ASP A 475 -6.50 -10.29 -15.67
CA ASP A 475 -5.36 -10.05 -16.58
C ASP A 475 -5.25 -8.58 -16.98
N PHE A 476 -6.34 -7.97 -17.43
CA PHE A 476 -6.34 -6.56 -17.83
C PHE A 476 -6.03 -5.62 -16.66
N ASN A 477 -6.55 -5.88 -15.46
CA ASN A 477 -6.22 -5.10 -14.26
C ASN A 477 -4.71 -5.17 -13.93
N ASN A 478 -4.12 -6.37 -13.99
CA ASN A 478 -2.69 -6.56 -13.75
C ASN A 478 -1.85 -5.80 -14.78
N ARG A 479 -2.18 -5.95 -16.07
CA ARG A 479 -1.47 -5.26 -17.16
C ARG A 479 -1.61 -3.73 -17.06
N LEU A 480 -2.81 -3.21 -16.78
CA LEU A 480 -3.02 -1.76 -16.61
C LEU A 480 -2.23 -1.23 -15.39
N SER A 481 -2.18 -1.99 -14.30
CA SER A 481 -1.39 -1.65 -13.11
C SER A 481 0.11 -1.55 -13.44
N ASP A 482 0.65 -2.50 -14.20
CA ASP A 482 2.05 -2.49 -14.63
C ASP A 482 2.36 -1.29 -15.55
N VAL A 483 1.48 -1.02 -16.50
CA VAL A 483 1.55 0.16 -17.39
C VAL A 483 1.57 1.46 -16.57
N ASN A 484 0.66 1.59 -15.59
CA ASN A 484 0.59 2.76 -14.71
C ASN A 484 1.85 2.94 -13.87
N LYS A 485 2.37 1.84 -13.30
CA LYS A 485 3.62 1.86 -12.53
C LYS A 485 4.81 2.34 -13.37
N ASN A 486 4.91 1.88 -14.61
CA ASN A 486 5.97 2.29 -15.53
C ASN A 486 5.88 3.78 -15.90
N PHE A 487 4.68 4.28 -16.20
CA PHE A 487 4.46 5.72 -16.44
C PHE A 487 4.80 6.58 -15.22
N GLN A 488 4.40 6.15 -14.01
CA GLN A 488 4.72 6.85 -12.77
C GLN A 488 6.23 6.90 -12.52
N GLN A 489 6.93 5.78 -12.69
CA GLN A 489 8.38 5.75 -12.54
C GLN A 489 9.09 6.67 -13.54
N TRP A 490 8.66 6.66 -14.82
CA TRP A 490 9.21 7.54 -15.85
C TRP A 490 8.97 9.03 -15.52
N TYR A 491 7.76 9.38 -15.06
CA TYR A 491 7.42 10.73 -14.62
C TYR A 491 8.30 11.19 -13.45
N ASP A 492 8.41 10.37 -12.40
CA ASP A 492 9.19 10.68 -11.20
C ASP A 492 10.69 10.87 -11.54
N GLU A 493 11.24 10.06 -12.46
CA GLU A 493 12.61 10.20 -12.93
C GLU A 493 12.83 11.50 -13.74
N ILE A 494 11.87 11.92 -14.57
CA ILE A 494 11.95 13.22 -15.28
C ILE A 494 11.91 14.38 -14.29
N VAL A 495 11.00 14.35 -13.32
CA VAL A 495 10.89 15.41 -12.29
C VAL A 495 12.20 15.53 -11.53
N LYS A 496 12.78 14.40 -11.11
CA LYS A 496 14.09 14.38 -10.45
C LYS A 496 15.19 14.98 -11.33
N LYS A 497 15.25 14.61 -12.62
CA LYS A 497 16.26 15.14 -13.56
C LYS A 497 16.10 16.64 -13.82
N LYS A 498 14.87 17.17 -13.87
CA LYS A 498 14.63 18.61 -13.98
C LYS A 498 15.06 19.36 -12.70
N GLN A 499 14.81 18.80 -11.52
CA GLN A 499 15.26 19.38 -10.24
C GLN A 499 16.79 19.38 -10.10
N GLU A 500 17.46 18.30 -10.52
CA GLU A 500 18.93 18.22 -10.56
C GLU A 500 19.53 19.36 -11.42
N LEU A 501 18.98 19.60 -12.62
CA LEU A 501 19.43 20.66 -13.52
C LEU A 501 19.22 22.08 -12.94
N GLU A 502 18.10 22.31 -12.26
CA GLU A 502 17.82 23.60 -11.61
C GLU A 502 18.80 23.87 -10.44
N ALA A 503 19.11 22.85 -9.64
CA ALA A 503 20.08 22.93 -8.56
C ALA A 503 21.50 23.23 -9.08
N GLU A 504 21.92 22.59 -10.18
CA GLU A 504 23.21 22.85 -10.84
C GLU A 504 23.34 24.30 -11.32
N ASN A 505 22.29 24.84 -11.95
CA ASN A 505 22.28 26.24 -12.41
C ASN A 505 22.39 27.24 -11.25
N ASN A 506 21.66 27.01 -10.16
CA ASN A 506 21.70 27.89 -8.97
C ASN A 506 23.06 27.87 -8.29
N LEU A 507 23.68 26.69 -8.16
CA LEU A 507 25.02 26.54 -7.57
C LEU A 507 26.10 27.25 -8.41
N SER A 508 26.02 27.15 -9.74
CA SER A 508 26.93 27.84 -10.65
C SER A 508 26.91 29.36 -10.47
N SER A 509 25.72 29.94 -10.29
CA SER A 509 25.57 31.38 -10.01
C SER A 509 26.22 31.80 -8.68
N LEU A 510 26.07 31.00 -7.62
CA LEU A 510 26.65 31.29 -6.30
C LEU A 510 28.18 31.20 -6.29
N ILE A 511 28.75 30.24 -7.02
CA ILE A 511 30.22 30.09 -7.16
C ILE A 511 30.82 31.32 -7.84
N ASN A 512 30.18 31.83 -8.90
CA ASN A 512 30.63 33.04 -9.58
C ASN A 512 30.61 34.28 -8.66
N ASP A 513 29.58 34.41 -7.82
CA ASP A 513 29.49 35.48 -6.81
C ASP A 513 30.60 35.38 -5.74
N PHE A 514 31.00 34.17 -5.36
CA PHE A 514 32.10 33.94 -4.41
C PHE A 514 33.47 34.31 -5.01
N GLU A 515 33.69 33.95 -6.28
CA GLU A 515 34.91 34.32 -7.01
C GLU A 515 35.11 35.85 -7.08
N GLN A 516 34.06 36.59 -7.44
CA GLN A 516 34.12 38.05 -7.52
C GLN A 516 34.41 38.71 -6.15
N ALA A 517 33.86 38.14 -5.08
CA ALA A 517 34.09 38.64 -3.72
C ALA A 517 35.55 38.48 -3.27
N ILE A 518 36.18 37.33 -3.56
CA ILE A 518 37.60 37.07 -3.26
C ILE A 518 38.49 38.03 -4.05
N ILE A 519 38.26 38.17 -5.37
CA ILE A 519 39.05 39.06 -6.22
C ILE A 519 39.03 40.50 -5.69
N LYS A 520 37.86 40.98 -5.29
CA LYS A 520 37.74 42.33 -4.72
C LYS A 520 38.54 42.48 -3.43
N ALA A 521 38.44 41.50 -2.52
CA ALA A 521 39.12 41.55 -1.24
C ALA A 521 40.64 41.47 -1.33
N GLU A 522 41.17 40.62 -2.22
CA GLU A 522 42.62 40.56 -2.49
C GLU A 522 43.13 41.92 -2.97
N ASN A 523 42.41 42.57 -3.91
CA ASN A 523 42.79 43.89 -4.42
C ASN A 523 42.75 44.99 -3.34
N ASP A 524 41.75 44.96 -2.46
CA ASP A 524 41.62 45.92 -1.36
C ASP A 524 42.73 45.71 -0.31
N PHE A 525 43.13 44.45 -0.04
CA PHE A 525 44.20 44.12 0.89
C PHE A 525 45.58 44.63 0.44
N GLU A 526 45.90 44.51 -0.86
CA GLU A 526 47.20 44.97 -1.40
C GLU A 526 47.39 46.49 -1.27
N LYS A 527 46.30 47.26 -1.27
CA LYS A 527 46.32 48.73 -1.12
C LYS A 527 46.29 49.20 0.34
N LEU A 528 46.24 48.28 1.31
CA LEU A 528 46.04 48.59 2.72
C LEU A 528 47.32 49.11 3.38
N GLU A 529 47.19 50.23 4.11
CA GLU A 529 48.27 50.82 4.92
C GLU A 529 48.76 49.83 6.01
N ALA A 530 50.07 49.83 6.28
CA ALA A 530 50.72 48.89 7.20
C ALA A 530 50.60 49.30 8.69
N THR A 531 49.49 49.92 9.09
CA THR A 531 49.23 50.27 10.49
C THR A 531 48.48 49.14 11.19
N THR A 532 48.79 48.90 12.47
CA THR A 532 48.14 47.85 13.28
C THR A 532 46.61 47.97 13.24
N SER A 533 46.07 49.20 13.26
CA SER A 533 44.63 49.47 13.20
C SER A 533 44.00 49.15 11.85
N ALA A 534 44.64 49.49 10.72
CA ALA A 534 44.09 49.27 9.39
C ALA A 534 44.06 47.78 9.02
N VAL A 535 45.16 47.05 9.29
CA VAL A 535 45.26 45.61 9.02
C VAL A 535 44.31 44.81 9.93
N LYS A 536 44.15 45.22 11.19
CA LYS A 536 43.18 44.60 12.10
C LYS A 536 41.74 44.80 11.65
N ASN A 537 41.37 46.00 11.19
CA ASN A 537 40.01 46.25 10.68
C ASN A 537 39.70 45.40 9.43
N PHE A 538 40.66 45.23 8.52
CA PHE A 538 40.50 44.36 7.36
C PHE A 538 40.27 42.89 7.78
N LYS A 539 41.03 42.41 8.77
CA LYS A 539 40.85 41.06 9.34
C LYS A 539 39.47 40.86 9.97
N ASP A 540 39.00 41.84 10.75
CA ASP A 540 37.80 41.69 11.55
C ASP A 540 36.50 41.97 10.76
N THR A 541 36.58 42.69 9.63
CA THR A 541 35.40 43.10 8.85
C THR A 541 35.30 42.42 7.48
N ASN A 542 36.38 42.38 6.69
CA ASN A 542 36.32 41.91 5.29
C ASN A 542 36.47 40.40 5.15
N LEU A 543 37.37 39.76 5.92
CA LEU A 543 37.54 38.31 5.86
C LEU A 543 36.26 37.53 6.26
N PRO A 544 35.53 37.88 7.33
CA PRO A 544 34.31 37.16 7.71
C PRO A 544 33.23 37.17 6.61
N MET A 545 33.06 38.27 5.87
CA MET A 545 32.06 38.35 4.79
C MET A 545 32.38 37.40 3.61
N ILE A 546 33.65 37.08 3.38
CA ILE A 546 34.08 36.15 2.33
C ILE A 546 33.92 34.71 2.82
N VAL A 547 34.26 34.44 4.07
CA VAL A 547 34.07 33.12 4.71
C VAL A 547 32.59 32.74 4.74
N GLU A 548 31.68 33.66 5.08
CA GLU A 548 30.23 33.42 5.05
C GLU A 548 29.73 32.99 3.66
N LYS A 549 30.28 33.58 2.58
CA LYS A 549 29.95 33.19 1.20
C LYS A 549 30.45 31.78 0.87
N SER A 550 31.62 31.39 1.38
CA SER A 550 32.17 30.04 1.25
C SER A 550 31.30 29.00 1.97
N ASP A 551 30.94 29.29 3.23
CA ASP A 551 30.13 28.38 4.05
C ASP A 551 28.73 28.17 3.48
N ARG A 552 28.10 29.22 2.93
CA ARG A 552 26.79 29.11 2.27
C ARG A 552 26.82 28.22 1.02
N ILE A 553 27.92 28.21 0.27
CA ILE A 553 28.12 27.30 -0.87
C ILE A 553 28.32 25.87 -0.36
N ARG A 554 29.11 25.70 0.70
CA ARG A 554 29.39 24.40 1.32
C ARG A 554 28.13 23.74 1.90
N ASP A 555 27.26 24.50 2.56
CA ASP A 555 25.99 24.01 3.11
C ASP A 555 25.03 23.51 2.02
N LEU A 556 25.05 24.12 0.83
CA LEU A 556 24.24 23.71 -0.31
C LEU A 556 24.85 22.52 -1.08
N LEU A 557 26.17 22.31 -0.98
CA LEU A 557 26.88 21.16 -1.56
C LEU A 557 26.72 19.87 -0.73
N LEU A 558 26.49 19.99 0.57
CA LEU A 558 26.32 18.87 1.53
C LEU A 558 25.23 17.85 1.13
N PRO A 559 24.02 18.25 0.67
CA PRO A 559 22.99 17.32 0.24
C PRO A 559 23.13 16.82 -1.22
N LEU A 560 24.04 17.36 -2.02
CA LEU A 560 24.19 17.01 -3.44
C LEU A 560 25.13 15.81 -3.60
N VAL A 561 24.72 14.79 -4.38
CA VAL A 561 25.57 13.62 -4.68
C VAL A 561 26.57 14.02 -5.78
N LYS A 562 27.85 13.66 -5.58
CA LYS A 562 28.91 13.85 -6.57
C LYS A 562 28.61 13.01 -7.82
N THR A 563 28.45 13.65 -8.97
CA THR A 563 28.24 13.02 -10.29
C THR A 563 29.23 13.57 -11.30
N GLU A 564 29.45 12.87 -12.42
CA GLU A 564 30.32 13.33 -13.52
C GLU A 564 29.99 14.74 -14.03
N ASN A 565 28.72 15.16 -13.97
CA ASN A 565 28.29 16.46 -14.49
C ASN A 565 28.63 17.64 -13.55
N ASN A 566 28.81 17.40 -12.25
CA ASN A 566 28.99 18.46 -11.25
C ASN A 566 30.39 18.48 -10.59
N GLU A 567 31.30 17.57 -10.96
CA GLU A 567 32.69 17.55 -10.47
C GLU A 567 33.45 18.85 -10.71
N GLN A 568 33.21 19.51 -11.85
CA GLN A 568 33.83 20.79 -12.18
C GLN A 568 33.42 21.90 -11.19
N LEU A 569 32.18 21.88 -10.68
CA LEU A 569 31.68 22.85 -9.71
C LEU A 569 32.33 22.64 -8.33
N TYR A 570 32.49 21.38 -7.89
CA TYR A 570 33.24 21.06 -6.67
C TYR A 570 34.70 21.54 -6.76
N HIS A 571 35.36 21.31 -7.90
CA HIS A 571 36.74 21.74 -8.11
C HIS A 571 36.90 23.27 -8.03
N ASN A 572 35.97 24.03 -8.62
CA ASN A 572 36.00 25.49 -8.56
C ASN A 572 35.85 26.02 -7.12
N VAL A 573 35.01 25.39 -6.30
CA VAL A 573 34.84 25.78 -4.88
C VAL A 573 36.08 25.51 -4.05
N ASP A 574 36.75 24.38 -4.27
CA ASP A 574 38.01 24.05 -3.59
C ASP A 574 39.09 25.10 -3.90
N VAL A 575 39.28 25.43 -5.18
CA VAL A 575 40.26 26.45 -5.62
C VAL A 575 39.99 27.82 -5.00
N LEU A 576 38.72 28.24 -4.91
CA LEU A 576 38.36 29.52 -4.30
C LEU A 576 38.54 29.50 -2.77
N THR A 577 38.29 28.36 -2.13
CA THR A 577 38.50 28.18 -0.68
C THR A 577 40.00 28.29 -0.32
N ASP A 578 40.87 27.74 -1.16
CA ASP A 578 42.32 27.85 -0.99
C ASP A 578 42.80 29.31 -1.09
N ARG A 579 42.29 30.07 -2.06
CA ARG A 579 42.60 31.52 -2.20
C ARG A 579 42.16 32.33 -0.98
N CYS A 580 40.98 32.05 -0.42
CA CYS A 580 40.51 32.70 0.80
C CYS A 580 41.42 32.42 2.02
N SER A 581 41.96 31.20 2.09
CA SER A 581 42.89 30.78 3.14
C SER A 581 44.26 31.46 3.00
N ASP A 582 44.77 31.59 1.78
CA ASP A 582 45.98 32.34 1.46
C ASP A 582 45.85 33.83 1.87
N LEU A 583 44.75 34.48 1.46
CA LEU A 583 44.49 35.88 1.84
C LEU A 583 44.44 36.06 3.36
N SER A 584 43.80 35.13 4.08
CA SER A 584 43.75 35.15 5.55
C SER A 584 45.14 35.05 6.18
N THR A 585 46.02 34.23 5.61
CA THR A 585 47.41 34.05 6.08
C THR A 585 48.20 35.35 5.89
N ARG A 586 48.16 35.94 4.69
CA ARG A 586 48.85 37.21 4.39
C ARG A 586 48.40 38.37 5.29
N VAL A 587 47.10 38.45 5.61
CA VAL A 587 46.56 39.44 6.53
C VAL A 587 47.15 39.29 7.94
N ASN A 588 47.27 38.06 8.43
CA ASN A 588 47.85 37.79 9.75
C ASN A 588 49.33 38.16 9.82
N ASP A 589 50.10 37.85 8.78
CA ASP A 589 51.54 38.15 8.74
C ASP A 589 51.80 39.67 8.74
N LYS A 590 51.05 40.43 7.93
CA LYS A 590 51.17 41.90 7.89
C LYS A 590 50.76 42.55 9.21
N LEU A 591 49.81 41.96 9.96
CA LEU A 591 49.41 42.44 11.30
C LEU A 591 50.48 42.17 12.36
N ASN A 592 51.15 41.02 12.31
CA ASN A 592 52.20 40.69 13.26
C ASN A 592 53.41 41.63 13.10
N HIS A 593 53.81 41.90 11.86
CA HIS A 593 54.91 42.82 11.58
C HIS A 593 54.66 44.24 12.09
N ALA A 594 53.42 44.76 11.94
CA ALA A 594 53.06 46.10 12.44
C ALA A 594 53.17 46.20 13.98
N LYS A 595 52.78 45.15 14.72
CA LYS A 595 52.88 45.11 16.19
C LYS A 595 54.33 45.09 16.69
N GLU A 596 55.24 44.44 15.98
CA GLU A 596 56.65 44.40 16.36
C GLU A 596 57.32 45.78 16.30
N GLN A 597 56.97 46.60 15.29
CA GLN A 597 57.48 47.97 15.16
C GLN A 597 56.98 48.89 16.28
N GLU A 598 55.71 48.77 16.69
CA GLU A 598 55.12 49.56 17.78
C GLU A 598 55.82 49.30 19.13
N ASN A 599 56.05 48.03 19.47
CA ASN A 599 56.75 47.65 20.71
C ASN A 599 58.19 48.17 20.80
N LEU A 600 58.92 48.19 19.67
CA LEU A 600 60.30 48.70 19.62
C LEU A 600 60.37 50.20 19.91
N LEU A 601 59.34 50.95 19.51
CA LEU A 601 59.25 52.39 19.74
C LEU A 601 59.14 52.73 21.23
N ASP A 602 58.26 52.00 21.94
CA ASP A 602 57.97 52.24 23.35
C ASP A 602 59.17 51.95 24.27
N ASP A 603 59.93 50.89 23.99
CA ASP A 603 61.09 50.50 24.80
C ASP A 603 62.20 51.57 24.79
N ILE A 604 62.51 52.13 23.61
CA ILE A 604 63.55 53.17 23.47
C ILE A 604 63.09 54.48 24.13
N GLN A 605 61.81 54.82 24.03
CA GLN A 605 61.23 56.00 24.68
C GLN A 605 61.41 55.92 26.21
N GLN A 606 61.09 54.77 26.82
CA GLN A 606 61.20 54.57 28.26
C GLN A 606 62.65 54.65 28.78
N GLN A 607 63.62 54.15 28.01
CA GLN A 607 65.04 54.21 28.40
C GLN A 607 65.54 55.66 28.45
N LEU A 608 65.19 56.49 27.48
CA LEU A 608 65.59 57.91 27.44
C LEU A 608 64.98 58.71 28.59
N ASP A 609 63.71 58.46 28.93
CA ASP A 609 63.03 59.08 30.08
C ASP A 609 63.75 58.82 31.41
N CYS A 610 64.20 57.59 31.63
CA CYS A 610 64.94 57.21 32.85
C CYS A 610 66.30 57.92 32.96
N MET A 611 67.01 58.08 31.85
CA MET A 611 68.31 58.76 31.82
C MET A 611 68.17 60.27 32.05
N GLU A 612 67.11 60.88 31.50
CA GLU A 612 66.81 62.29 31.72
C GLU A 612 66.62 62.61 33.21
N GLN A 613 65.82 61.80 33.91
CA GLN A 613 65.57 61.96 35.35
C GLN A 613 66.86 61.88 36.18
N LYS A 614 67.74 60.92 35.89
CA LYS A 614 69.03 60.78 36.60
C LYS A 614 69.94 61.99 36.40
N ALA A 615 69.97 62.55 35.19
CA ALA A 615 70.76 63.75 34.92
C ALA A 615 70.26 64.97 35.73
N ASP A 616 68.93 65.11 35.86
CA ASP A 616 68.31 66.17 36.66
C ASP A 616 68.59 66.00 38.17
N ASP A 617 68.65 64.78 38.69
CA ASP A 617 69.01 64.51 40.09
C ASP A 617 70.43 64.98 40.43
N PHE A 618 71.40 64.76 39.54
CA PHE A 618 72.76 65.28 39.72
C PHE A 618 72.81 66.81 39.67
N LEU A 619 72.04 67.42 38.76
CA LEU A 619 71.95 68.88 38.67
C LEU A 619 71.49 69.48 40.01
N ASN A 620 70.52 68.83 40.66
CA ASN A 620 70.02 69.25 41.97
C ASN A 620 71.04 69.06 43.11
N LYS A 621 71.84 67.99 43.08
CA LYS A 621 72.86 67.69 44.11
C LYS A 621 73.92 68.79 44.24
N TYR A 622 74.33 69.38 43.11
CA TYR A 622 75.39 70.40 43.07
C TYR A 622 74.91 71.85 43.25
N ASN A 623 73.65 72.04 43.69
CA ASN A 623 73.19 73.35 44.17
C ASN A 623 73.88 73.78 45.48
N ILE A 624 74.45 72.82 46.22
CA ILE A 624 75.26 73.07 47.42
C ILE A 624 76.64 72.45 47.16
N SER A 625 77.69 73.19 47.48
CA SER A 625 79.08 72.76 47.31
C SER A 625 79.32 71.43 48.02
N GLN A 626 79.97 70.48 47.34
CA GLN A 626 80.23 69.14 47.86
C GLN A 626 81.67 68.99 48.31
N ASP A 627 81.91 67.98 49.16
CA ASP A 627 83.28 67.63 49.53
C ASP A 627 84.04 67.10 48.31
N LEU A 628 85.35 67.35 48.26
CA LEU A 628 86.20 67.01 47.11
C LEU A 628 86.12 65.52 46.70
N SER A 629 86.02 64.60 47.66
CA SER A 629 85.89 63.16 47.40
C SER A 629 84.57 62.81 46.70
N ILE A 630 83.46 63.39 47.15
CA ILE A 630 82.11 63.17 46.58
C ILE A 630 82.06 63.73 45.15
N ALA A 631 82.66 64.90 44.94
CA ALA A 631 82.78 65.52 43.63
C ALA A 631 83.49 64.62 42.61
N MET A 632 84.57 63.95 43.02
CA MET A 632 85.32 63.05 42.14
C MET A 632 84.53 61.78 41.76
N GLU A 633 83.75 61.22 42.68
CA GLU A 633 82.91 60.04 42.39
C GLU A 633 81.76 60.37 41.43
N ASP A 634 81.08 61.49 41.66
CA ASP A 634 79.93 61.90 40.84
C ASP A 634 80.32 62.20 39.39
N VAL A 635 81.50 62.77 39.16
CA VAL A 635 82.07 62.97 37.80
C VAL A 635 82.19 61.64 37.04
N ASN A 636 82.64 60.57 37.71
CA ASN A 636 82.75 59.25 37.08
C ASN A 636 81.38 58.67 36.74
N TYR A 637 80.38 58.88 37.60
CA TYR A 637 79.02 58.42 37.34
C TYR A 637 78.36 59.16 36.18
N LEU A 638 78.51 60.50 36.13
CA LEU A 638 78.00 61.33 35.03
C LEU A 638 78.62 60.92 33.67
N ARG A 639 79.90 60.54 33.63
CA ARG A 639 80.53 59.99 32.41
C ARG A 639 79.90 58.67 31.99
N SER A 640 79.65 57.76 32.93
CA SER A 640 78.99 56.47 32.64
C SER A 640 77.57 56.66 32.11
N LEU A 641 76.82 57.63 32.65
CA LEU A 641 75.47 57.95 32.20
C LEU A 641 75.45 58.47 30.75
N LEU A 642 76.47 59.22 30.33
CA LEU A 642 76.61 59.74 28.97
C LEU A 642 76.85 58.63 27.94
N ASP A 643 77.61 57.59 28.29
CA ASP A 643 77.95 56.48 27.40
C ASP A 643 76.79 55.50 27.17
N GLN A 644 75.79 55.48 28.06
CA GLN A 644 74.66 54.55 28.00
C GLN A 644 73.53 54.98 27.06
N ILE A 645 73.57 56.19 26.50
CA ILE A 645 72.49 56.70 25.62
C ILE A 645 72.31 55.76 24.39
N PRO A 646 71.12 55.18 24.16
CA PRO A 646 70.91 54.03 23.25
C PRO A 646 70.87 54.42 21.76
N THR A 647 71.99 54.88 21.21
CA THR A 647 72.11 55.35 19.81
C THR A 647 71.86 54.28 18.74
N LEU A 648 72.24 53.01 19.00
CA LEU A 648 72.08 51.90 18.04
C LEU A 648 70.62 51.39 17.94
N GLY A 649 69.83 51.50 19.01
CA GLY A 649 68.44 51.04 19.01
C GLY A 649 67.55 51.86 18.08
N MET A 650 67.82 53.17 17.98
CA MET A 650 67.03 54.11 17.17
C MET A 650 67.17 53.89 15.65
N GLU A 651 68.24 53.24 15.18
CA GLU A 651 68.45 52.98 13.75
C GLU A 651 67.44 52.00 13.16
N ASN A 652 66.97 51.04 13.97
CA ASN A 652 66.13 49.91 13.54
C ASN A 652 64.63 50.24 13.37
N ILE A 653 64.21 51.47 13.69
CA ILE A 653 62.83 51.94 13.49
C ILE A 653 62.65 52.34 12.02
N ILE A 654 61.68 51.74 11.33
CA ILE A 654 61.38 52.02 9.91
C ILE A 654 60.60 53.35 9.78
N GLU A 655 59.76 53.67 10.76
CA GLU A 655 58.87 54.82 10.71
C GLU A 655 59.63 56.13 11.02
N HIS A 656 59.74 56.98 9.99
CA HIS A 656 60.66 58.12 9.98
C HIS A 656 60.29 59.22 11.00
N GLY A 657 59.00 59.46 11.23
CA GLY A 657 58.53 60.50 12.15
C GLY A 657 58.82 60.21 13.62
N PRO A 658 58.39 59.05 14.16
CA PRO A 658 58.66 58.65 15.55
C PRO A 658 60.16 58.51 15.86
N LYS A 659 60.96 57.98 14.91
CA LYS A 659 62.42 57.88 15.02
C LYS A 659 63.08 59.23 15.28
N GLU A 660 62.64 60.27 14.59
CA GLU A 660 63.21 61.61 14.72
C GLU A 660 62.90 62.27 16.07
N ASN A 661 61.76 61.94 16.68
CA ASN A 661 61.40 62.42 18.03
C ASN A 661 62.30 61.80 19.11
N LEU A 662 62.61 60.50 19.01
CA LEU A 662 63.51 59.81 19.94
C LEU A 662 64.94 60.38 19.86
N ILE A 663 65.43 60.66 18.65
CA ILE A 663 66.77 61.27 18.44
C ILE A 663 66.86 62.63 19.15
N LYS A 664 65.84 63.50 18.97
CA LYS A 664 65.80 64.82 19.63
C LYS A 664 65.83 64.73 21.16
N LYS A 665 65.16 63.72 21.73
CA LYS A 665 65.13 63.51 23.18
C LYS A 665 66.49 63.03 23.70
N ALA A 666 67.15 62.12 23.00
CA ALA A 666 68.49 61.65 23.33
C ALA A 666 69.53 62.79 23.36
N ASP A 667 69.46 63.70 22.39
CA ASP A 667 70.32 64.89 22.35
C ASP A 667 70.08 65.83 23.55
N THR A 668 68.83 65.94 24.01
CA THR A 668 68.47 66.75 25.18
C THR A 668 69.11 66.22 26.47
N VAL A 669 69.00 64.91 26.72
CA VAL A 669 69.63 64.25 27.88
C VAL A 669 71.15 64.41 27.87
N LYS A 670 71.77 64.23 26.70
CA LYS A 670 73.22 64.38 26.50
C LYS A 670 73.72 65.78 26.89
N MET A 671 72.95 66.82 26.56
CA MET A 671 73.31 68.20 26.91
C MET A 671 73.18 68.48 28.41
N LYS A 672 72.12 67.96 29.08
CA LYS A 672 71.94 68.11 30.53
C LYS A 672 73.14 67.57 31.32
N ILE A 673 73.61 66.36 30.98
CA ILE A 673 74.76 65.72 31.65
C ILE A 673 76.04 66.56 31.49
N LYS A 674 76.33 67.04 30.28
CA LYS A 674 77.56 67.80 29.98
C LYS A 674 77.62 69.15 30.70
N ASN A 675 76.49 69.82 30.86
CA ASN A 675 76.42 71.14 31.49
C ASN A 675 76.83 71.11 32.98
N LEU A 676 76.67 69.98 33.66
CA LEU A 676 77.14 69.80 35.04
C LEU A 676 78.57 69.25 35.10
N LEU A 677 78.88 68.28 34.25
CA LEU A 677 80.16 67.56 34.28
C LEU A 677 81.37 68.50 34.08
N ILE A 678 81.29 69.42 33.11
CA ILE A 678 82.43 70.27 32.73
C ILE A 678 82.80 71.28 33.83
N PRO A 679 81.85 72.06 34.42
CA PRO A 679 82.15 72.95 35.53
C PRO A 679 82.69 72.24 36.76
N LEU A 680 82.12 71.09 37.12
CA LEU A 680 82.51 70.33 38.31
C LEU A 680 83.97 69.83 38.23
N GLU A 681 84.39 69.31 37.08
CA GLU A 681 85.79 68.90 36.85
C GLU A 681 86.81 70.05 36.95
N LYS A 682 86.38 71.29 36.72
CA LYS A 682 87.23 72.46 36.84
C LYS A 682 87.44 72.86 38.30
N ASP A 683 86.38 72.83 39.10
CA ASP A 683 86.45 73.21 40.51
C ASP A 683 87.19 72.17 41.36
N ILE A 684 87.04 70.87 41.07
CA ILE A 684 87.84 69.79 41.69
C ILE A 684 89.35 70.06 41.56
N ARG A 685 89.81 70.45 40.37
CA ARG A 685 91.24 70.71 40.12
C ARG A 685 91.78 71.90 40.91
N LYS A 686 91.02 72.99 40.99
CA LYS A 686 91.42 74.19 41.75
C LYS A 686 91.62 73.90 43.24
N GLU A 687 90.75 73.07 43.82
CA GLU A 687 90.82 72.76 45.25
C GLU A 687 92.00 71.82 45.58
N GLN A 688 92.30 70.86 44.69
CA GLN A 688 93.47 70.01 44.83
C GLN A 688 94.79 70.80 44.83
N GLU A 689 94.91 71.81 43.96
CA GLU A 689 96.08 72.70 43.92
C GLU A 689 96.23 73.50 45.23
N LEU A 690 95.13 73.99 45.81
CA LEU A 690 95.16 74.76 47.06
C LEU A 690 95.67 73.93 48.24
N MET A 691 95.22 72.68 48.38
CA MET A 691 95.71 71.78 49.45
C MET A 691 97.22 71.54 49.37
N HIS A 692 97.77 71.41 48.17
CA HIS A 692 99.20 71.16 47.99
C HIS A 692 100.07 72.32 48.50
N ASP A 693 99.65 73.57 48.28
CA ASP A 693 100.43 74.75 48.66
C ASP A 693 100.47 74.98 50.18
N ILE A 694 99.41 74.58 50.91
CA ILE A 694 99.35 74.68 52.39
C ILE A 694 100.43 73.81 53.04
N ASP A 695 100.54 72.55 52.61
CA ASP A 695 101.48 71.58 53.15
C ASP A 695 102.96 72.00 52.93
N GLU A 696 103.26 72.64 51.79
CA GLU A 696 104.61 73.14 51.48
C GLU A 696 105.06 74.24 52.46
N ILE A 697 104.16 75.15 52.84
CA ILE A 697 104.46 76.29 53.71
C ILE A 697 104.71 75.84 55.15
N ILE A 698 103.87 74.95 55.70
CA ILE A 698 104.02 74.42 57.06
C ILE A 698 105.40 73.77 57.24
N SER A 699 105.85 73.00 56.24
CA SER A 699 107.15 72.32 56.27
C SER A 699 108.34 73.28 56.33
N LYS A 700 108.25 74.45 55.68
CA LYS A 700 109.33 75.47 55.67
C LYS A 700 109.42 76.25 56.97
N LEU A 701 108.29 76.53 57.62
CA LEU A 701 108.26 77.24 58.91
C LEU A 701 108.99 76.44 60.00
N ALA A 702 108.83 75.12 60.02
CA ALA A 702 109.51 74.25 60.97
C ALA A 702 111.04 74.33 60.85
N SER A 703 111.58 74.26 59.62
CA SER A 703 113.03 74.30 59.38
C SER A 703 113.69 75.60 59.85
N ILE A 704 113.07 76.76 59.63
CA ILE A 704 113.64 78.05 60.04
C ILE A 704 113.67 78.20 61.56
N SER A 705 112.66 77.66 62.25
CA SER A 705 112.60 77.69 63.72
C SER A 705 113.81 77.00 64.35
N ASP A 706 114.22 75.85 63.81
CA ASP A 706 115.37 75.09 64.32
C ASP A 706 116.68 75.87 64.14
N ASP A 707 116.85 76.57 63.02
CA ASP A 707 118.07 77.33 62.73
C ASP A 707 118.26 78.54 63.68
N ILE A 708 117.19 79.22 64.08
CA ILE A 708 117.25 80.39 64.99
C ILE A 708 117.73 79.99 66.39
N ILE A 709 117.38 78.78 66.85
CA ILE A 709 117.79 78.27 68.17
C ILE A 709 119.32 78.08 68.22
N ALA A 710 119.96 77.69 67.12
CA ALA A 710 121.39 77.30 67.07
C ALA A 710 122.42 78.46 67.18
N VAL A 711 121.98 79.72 67.14
CA VAL A 711 122.83 80.92 66.99
C VAL A 711 123.77 81.23 68.19
N ASP A 712 123.64 80.57 69.36
CA ASP A 712 124.44 80.83 70.60
C ASP A 712 125.68 79.91 70.80
N SER A 713 126.31 79.42 69.73
CA SER A 713 127.44 78.47 69.79
C SER A 713 128.82 79.17 69.71
N ASN A 714 129.88 78.60 70.34
CA ASN A 714 131.26 79.14 70.55
C ASN A 714 132.06 79.59 69.30
N ILE A 715 131.45 80.38 68.42
CA ILE A 715 132.01 80.86 67.16
C ILE A 715 132.37 82.34 67.33
N GLU A 716 133.30 82.81 66.51
CA GLU A 716 133.71 84.21 66.45
C GLU A 716 132.51 85.16 66.25
N LEU A 717 132.47 86.24 67.03
CA LEU A 717 131.35 87.19 67.14
C LEU A 717 130.86 87.76 65.80
N SER A 718 131.76 87.96 64.84
CA SER A 718 131.45 88.45 63.49
C SER A 718 130.61 87.45 62.68
N GLN A 719 130.95 86.16 62.76
CA GLN A 719 130.25 85.09 62.03
C GLN A 719 128.85 84.85 62.58
N GLN A 720 128.64 85.02 63.90
CA GLN A 720 127.32 84.90 64.51
C GLN A 720 126.35 85.99 64.02
N LEU A 721 126.84 87.22 63.86
CA LEU A 721 126.04 88.32 63.32
C LEU A 721 125.66 88.11 61.84
N GLU A 722 126.54 87.51 61.03
CA GLU A 722 126.27 87.13 59.64
C GLU A 722 125.15 86.06 59.56
N ASN A 723 125.22 85.03 60.40
CA ASN A 723 124.22 83.95 60.44
C ASN A 723 122.81 84.48 60.79
N ILE A 724 122.73 85.41 61.74
CA ILE A 724 121.47 86.10 62.08
C ILE A 724 120.90 86.85 60.88
N ALA A 725 121.75 87.54 60.11
CA ALA A 725 121.29 88.29 58.93
C ALA A 725 120.72 87.37 57.84
N GLN A 726 121.32 86.20 57.63
CA GLN A 726 120.83 85.21 56.65
C GLN A 726 119.48 84.60 57.06
N LEU A 727 119.27 84.34 58.35
CA LEU A 727 118.00 83.82 58.87
C LEU A 727 116.86 84.84 58.74
N ALA A 728 117.15 86.12 58.96
CA ALA A 728 116.17 87.19 58.78
C ALA A 728 115.69 87.28 57.32
N GLU A 729 116.59 87.07 56.36
CA GLU A 729 116.23 87.08 54.93
C GLU A 729 115.37 85.86 54.53
N ASN A 730 115.64 84.69 55.12
CA ASN A 730 114.84 83.49 54.88
C ASN A 730 113.40 83.64 55.41
N LEU A 731 113.23 84.19 56.62
CA LEU A 731 111.91 84.51 57.19
C LEU A 731 111.13 85.49 56.30
N ARG A 732 111.79 86.55 55.81
CA ARG A 732 111.16 87.54 54.92
C ARG A 732 110.60 86.92 53.64
N LYS A 733 111.35 86.00 53.01
CA LYS A 733 110.88 85.29 51.81
C LYS A 733 109.69 84.37 52.09
N LEU A 734 109.70 83.68 53.23
CA LEU A 734 108.62 82.78 53.62
C LEU A 734 107.32 83.54 53.92
N ARG A 735 107.43 84.71 54.58
CA ARG A 735 106.30 85.61 54.83
C ARG A 735 105.52 85.96 53.56
N GLY A 736 106.23 86.36 52.49
CA GLY A 736 105.59 86.72 51.22
C GLY A 736 104.94 85.54 50.49
N LYS A 737 105.27 84.29 50.84
CA LYS A 737 104.56 83.10 50.34
C LYS A 737 103.28 82.81 51.13
N VAL A 738 103.34 82.95 52.45
CA VAL A 738 102.18 82.80 53.34
C VAL A 738 101.08 83.80 52.97
N GLU A 739 101.43 85.07 52.76
CA GLU A 739 100.47 86.14 52.38
C GLU A 739 99.72 85.80 51.07
N LYS A 740 100.42 85.26 50.05
CA LYS A 740 99.79 84.85 48.79
C LYS A 740 98.87 83.64 48.92
N LEU A 741 99.17 82.73 49.83
CA LEU A 741 98.33 81.57 50.11
C LEU A 741 97.03 82.02 50.79
N GLU A 742 97.13 82.92 51.77
CA GLU A 742 95.96 83.50 52.47
C GLU A 742 95.02 84.24 51.51
N GLU A 743 95.53 85.00 50.54
CA GLU A 743 94.69 85.62 49.51
C GLU A 743 93.86 84.58 48.74
N ARG A 744 94.46 83.43 48.37
CA ARG A 744 93.75 82.36 47.65
C ARG A 744 92.76 81.58 48.52
N LEU A 745 92.95 81.58 49.83
CA LEU A 745 92.00 81.00 50.78
C LEU A 745 90.77 81.88 51.01
N GLN A 746 90.86 83.18 50.73
CA GLN A 746 89.73 84.11 50.81
C GLN A 746 88.82 84.09 49.58
N ASP A 747 89.26 83.47 48.48
CA ASP A 747 88.41 83.26 47.30
C ASP A 747 87.22 82.35 47.62
N SER A 748 86.02 82.74 47.17
CA SER A 748 84.75 82.06 47.44
C SER A 748 84.72 80.59 47.00
N GLU A 749 84.02 79.72 47.77
CA GLU A 749 83.73 78.32 47.41
C GLU A 749 83.00 78.20 46.06
N GLY A 750 83.42 77.23 45.24
CA GLY A 750 82.77 76.84 43.98
C GLY A 750 81.79 75.67 44.19
N MET A 751 81.68 74.77 43.21
CA MET A 751 80.92 73.50 43.35
C MET A 751 81.55 72.52 44.34
N VAL A 752 82.83 72.73 44.68
CA VAL A 752 83.59 71.95 45.66
C VAL A 752 83.89 72.85 46.86
N LYS A 753 83.71 72.31 48.07
CA LYS A 753 84.01 73.00 49.34
C LYS A 753 85.51 73.23 49.54
N ARG A 754 85.87 74.35 50.20
CA ARG A 754 87.24 74.74 50.56
C ARG A 754 87.77 73.90 51.73
N ALA A 755 89.05 73.53 51.69
CA ALA A 755 89.72 72.85 52.81
C ALA A 755 89.94 73.79 54.01
N SER A 756 89.60 73.34 55.22
CA SER A 756 89.78 74.10 56.47
C SER A 756 91.21 74.04 56.99
N ILE A 757 91.89 75.18 57.12
CA ILE A 757 93.23 75.29 57.73
C ILE A 757 93.12 75.53 59.23
N THR A 758 93.82 74.73 60.03
CA THR A 758 93.83 74.81 61.50
C THR A 758 95.01 75.58 62.10
N ASP A 759 96.08 75.83 61.33
CA ASP A 759 97.30 76.51 61.80
C ASP A 759 97.34 77.99 61.37
N ASP A 760 97.63 78.91 62.29
CA ASP A 760 97.92 80.33 61.99
C ASP A 760 99.36 80.48 61.46
N LEU A 761 99.49 80.33 60.14
CA LEU A 761 100.79 80.33 59.46
C LEU A 761 101.47 81.69 59.53
N PHE A 762 100.71 82.79 59.46
CA PHE A 762 101.25 84.14 59.55
C PHE A 762 101.72 84.45 60.97
N GLY A 763 100.96 84.04 62.00
CA GLY A 763 101.34 84.16 63.40
C GLY A 763 102.72 83.54 63.70
N ARG A 764 102.98 82.31 63.24
CA ARG A 764 104.28 81.63 63.42
C ARG A 764 105.45 82.37 62.80
N VAL A 765 105.28 83.01 61.64
CA VAL A 765 106.35 83.82 61.02
C VAL A 765 106.76 84.98 61.91
N VAL A 766 105.79 85.66 62.54
CA VAL A 766 106.03 86.84 63.38
C VAL A 766 106.78 86.46 64.66
N GLU A 767 106.42 85.34 65.30
CA GLU A 767 107.09 84.86 66.51
C GLU A 767 108.58 84.60 66.27
N LEU A 768 108.92 83.94 65.16
CA LEU A 768 110.32 83.63 64.81
C LEU A 768 111.14 84.89 64.51
N GLN A 769 110.53 85.92 63.91
CA GLN A 769 111.19 87.20 63.65
C GLN A 769 111.62 87.90 64.95
N ASN A 770 110.74 87.95 65.95
CA ASN A 770 111.02 88.59 67.24
C ASN A 770 112.16 87.89 68.01
N ALA A 771 112.19 86.56 67.98
CA ALA A 771 113.24 85.78 68.65
C ALA A 771 114.63 86.03 68.05
N LEU A 772 114.70 86.26 66.73
CA LEU A 772 115.93 86.53 66.03
C LEU A 772 116.50 87.94 66.35
N ASP A 773 115.62 88.94 66.52
CA ASP A 773 116.01 90.32 66.83
C ASP A 773 116.60 90.46 68.26
N ASP A 774 116.05 89.77 69.27
CA ASP A 774 116.59 89.77 70.65
C ASP A 774 118.04 89.25 70.72
N LYS A 775 118.35 88.17 69.98
CA LYS A 775 119.72 87.62 69.93
C LYS A 775 120.72 88.62 69.34
N LYS A 776 120.31 89.40 68.33
CA LYS A 776 121.16 90.38 67.66
C LYS A 776 121.61 91.52 68.59
N GLU A 777 120.71 91.99 69.45
CA GLU A 777 120.99 93.09 70.39
C GLU A 777 122.04 92.68 71.43
N LYS A 778 121.88 91.50 72.04
CA LYS A 778 122.81 90.95 73.04
C LYS A 778 124.24 90.82 72.51
N LEU A 779 124.40 90.31 71.28
CA LEU A 779 125.71 90.14 70.63
C LEU A 779 126.41 91.48 70.37
N THR A 780 125.66 92.52 69.99
CA THR A 780 126.21 93.85 69.70
C THR A 780 126.80 94.53 70.95
N ASN A 781 126.14 94.37 72.10
CA ASN A 781 126.60 94.96 73.36
C ASN A 781 127.91 94.34 73.86
N ARG A 782 128.09 93.03 73.68
CA ARG A 782 129.31 92.31 74.06
C ARG A 782 130.55 92.80 73.28
N ALA A 783 130.38 93.11 71.99
CA ALA A 783 131.46 93.63 71.16
C ALA A 783 132.00 95.00 71.65
N LYS A 784 131.12 95.89 72.13
CA LYS A 784 131.51 97.22 72.63
C LYS A 784 132.37 97.16 73.89
N LEU A 785 132.08 96.23 74.81
CA LEU A 785 132.80 96.12 76.08
C LEU A 785 134.28 95.72 75.89
N HIS A 786 134.54 94.84 74.92
CA HIS A 786 135.87 94.32 74.65
C HIS A 786 136.88 95.39 74.19
N ALA A 787 136.42 96.57 73.78
CA ALA A 787 137.26 97.67 73.31
C ALA A 787 137.73 98.64 74.42
N ILE A 788 136.98 98.83 75.51
CA ILE A 788 137.19 99.95 76.47
C ILE A 788 138.11 99.58 77.66
N ILE A 789 138.11 98.32 78.09
CA ILE A 789 138.83 97.85 79.29
C ILE A 789 140.35 98.16 79.29
N PRO A 790 141.10 98.02 78.18
CA PRO A 790 142.55 98.23 78.19
C PRO A 790 142.98 99.68 78.48
N GLU A 791 142.23 100.66 78.01
CA GLU A 791 142.58 102.09 78.12
C GLU A 791 142.47 102.60 79.57
N ILE A 792 141.50 102.09 80.33
CA ILE A 792 141.28 102.46 81.74
C ILE A 792 142.48 102.05 82.62
N ASN A 793 143.08 100.90 82.36
CA ASN A 793 144.20 100.39 83.17
C ASN A 793 145.46 101.28 83.05
N VAL A 794 145.71 101.86 81.87
CA VAL A 794 146.89 102.71 81.61
C VAL A 794 146.84 104.01 82.43
N ILE A 795 145.65 104.61 82.58
CA ILE A 795 145.48 105.84 83.35
C ILE A 795 145.70 105.58 84.84
N ASN A 796 145.24 104.44 85.34
CA ASN A 796 145.35 104.03 86.73
C ASN A 796 146.82 103.96 87.21
N GLU A 797 147.71 103.34 86.43
CA GLU A 797 149.14 103.25 86.77
C GLU A 797 149.83 104.63 86.77
N SER A 798 149.47 105.49 85.81
CA SER A 798 150.07 106.81 85.65
C SER A 798 149.80 107.73 86.85
N VAL A 799 148.59 107.66 87.43
CA VAL A 799 148.20 108.47 88.59
C VAL A 799 148.94 108.02 89.85
N GLN A 800 149.07 106.71 90.06
CA GLN A 800 149.67 106.18 91.29
C GLN A 800 151.17 106.53 91.41
N ASN A 801 151.90 106.57 90.29
CA ASN A 801 153.31 107.00 90.28
C ASN A 801 153.48 108.45 90.70
N TYR A 802 152.58 109.33 90.26
CA TYR A 802 152.66 110.77 90.53
C TYR A 802 152.46 111.10 92.02
N ILE A 803 151.63 110.33 92.71
CA ILE A 803 151.38 110.46 94.15
C ILE A 803 152.66 110.17 94.95
N ASN A 804 153.43 109.17 94.53
CA ASN A 804 154.63 108.76 95.25
C ASN A 804 155.78 109.78 95.18
N GLU A 805 155.90 110.54 94.08
CA GLU A 805 156.96 111.54 93.92
C GLU A 805 156.77 112.78 94.83
N MET A 806 155.52 113.20 95.07
CA MET A 806 155.21 114.38 95.89
C MET A 806 155.55 114.23 97.38
N GLU A 807 155.53 113.02 97.94
CA GLU A 807 155.78 112.80 99.37
C GLU A 807 157.26 112.86 99.74
N GLN A 808 158.17 112.66 98.78
CA GLN A 808 159.60 112.53 99.06
C GLN A 808 160.40 113.82 98.91
N ILE A 809 160.02 114.69 97.97
CA ILE A 809 160.77 115.91 97.68
C ILE A 809 159.86 117.09 97.99
N PRO A 810 160.05 117.78 99.13
CA PRO A 810 159.27 118.95 99.46
C PRO A 810 159.52 120.03 98.42
N MET A 811 158.52 120.32 97.60
CA MET A 811 158.60 121.39 96.60
C MET A 811 158.82 122.72 97.31
N GLN A 812 159.95 123.36 97.02
CA GLN A 812 160.35 124.59 97.71
C GLN A 812 159.80 125.83 97.01
N THR A 813 159.54 125.73 95.71
CA THR A 813 159.15 126.86 94.85
C THR A 813 157.68 126.78 94.44
N VAL A 814 157.08 127.95 94.18
CA VAL A 814 155.67 128.05 93.79
C VAL A 814 155.45 127.60 92.34
N GLU A 815 156.45 127.80 91.46
CA GLU A 815 156.40 127.26 90.09
C GLU A 815 156.28 125.73 90.05
N GLU A 816 157.04 125.00 90.88
CA GLU A 816 156.97 123.53 90.95
C GLU A 816 155.59 123.04 91.38
N GLN A 817 154.98 123.71 92.37
CA GLN A 817 153.66 123.35 92.89
C GLN A 817 152.53 123.62 91.89
N ASN A 818 152.68 124.66 91.06
CA ASN A 818 151.70 124.96 90.00
C ASN A 818 151.78 124.00 88.81
N ALA A 819 152.99 123.58 88.40
CA ALA A 819 153.14 122.62 87.30
C ALA A 819 152.48 121.27 87.65
N ALA A 820 152.68 120.80 88.88
CA ALA A 820 152.14 119.54 89.36
C ALA A 820 150.60 119.55 89.49
N LEU A 821 150.00 120.72 89.71
CA LEU A 821 148.55 120.88 89.78
C LEU A 821 147.90 120.72 88.40
N SER A 822 148.50 121.31 87.35
CA SER A 822 148.02 121.17 85.96
C SER A 822 148.09 119.74 85.43
N GLU A 823 149.12 118.97 85.78
CA GLU A 823 149.27 117.59 85.27
C GLU A 823 148.24 116.62 85.87
N LEU A 824 147.99 116.71 87.18
CA LEU A 824 146.96 115.93 87.87
C LEU A 824 145.54 116.28 87.40
N GLU A 825 145.26 117.54 87.08
CA GLU A 825 143.97 117.95 86.47
C GLU A 825 143.76 117.36 85.07
N GLY A 826 144.82 117.27 84.27
CA GLY A 826 144.76 116.66 82.94
C GLY A 826 144.44 115.16 82.99
N LYS A 827 145.05 114.43 83.92
CA LYS A 827 144.82 112.98 84.09
C LYS A 827 143.42 112.67 84.62
N LYS A 828 142.86 113.54 85.47
CA LYS A 828 141.48 113.45 85.96
C LYS A 828 140.46 113.45 84.81
N HIS A 829 140.57 114.39 83.86
CA HIS A 829 139.62 114.51 82.74
C HIS A 829 139.64 113.27 81.81
N GLN A 830 140.80 112.64 81.62
CA GLN A 830 140.89 111.45 80.77
C GLN A 830 140.16 110.24 81.38
N LEU A 831 140.26 110.06 82.70
CA LEU A 831 139.57 108.96 83.40
C LEU A 831 138.05 109.14 83.39
N GLU A 832 137.56 110.38 83.54
CA GLU A 832 136.13 110.71 83.50
C GLU A 832 135.49 110.35 82.15
N ASN A 833 136.15 110.66 81.03
CA ASN A 833 135.64 110.40 79.68
C ASN A 833 135.53 108.88 79.37
N LEU A 834 136.48 108.06 79.81
CA LEU A 834 136.41 106.61 79.59
C LEU A 834 135.28 105.95 80.39
N LEU A 835 134.97 106.47 81.58
CA LEU A 835 133.89 105.93 82.44
C LEU A 835 132.49 106.25 81.91
N GLU A 836 132.31 107.36 81.18
CA GLU A 836 131.03 107.72 80.57
C GLU A 836 130.66 106.75 79.43
N ASN A 837 131.66 106.17 78.75
CA ASN A 837 131.47 105.34 77.56
C ASN A 837 131.26 103.83 77.83
N ILE A 838 131.25 103.38 79.09
CA ILE A 838 130.99 101.97 79.43
C ILE A 838 129.48 101.66 79.30
N PRO A 839 129.06 100.60 78.58
CA PRO A 839 127.64 100.20 78.46
C PRO A 839 127.02 99.74 79.80
N PRO A 840 125.71 99.89 80.02
CA PRO A 840 125.04 99.41 81.23
C PRO A 840 125.06 97.87 81.32
N GLY A 841 125.35 97.33 82.50
CA GLY A 841 125.38 95.89 82.79
C GLY A 841 126.01 95.58 84.14
N ASP A 842 125.59 94.51 84.81
CA ASP A 842 126.00 94.20 86.19
C ASP A 842 127.52 94.02 86.35
N GLU A 843 128.18 93.31 85.43
CA GLU A 843 129.66 93.19 85.39
C GLU A 843 130.36 94.52 85.07
N ASN A 844 129.67 95.42 84.34
CA ASN A 844 130.23 96.70 83.90
C ASN A 844 130.15 97.77 85.01
N ASN A 845 129.25 97.60 85.98
CA ASN A 845 129.07 98.51 87.11
C ASN A 845 130.22 98.40 88.12
N GLU A 846 130.71 97.18 88.37
CA GLU A 846 131.85 96.93 89.27
C GLU A 846 133.14 97.62 88.77
N LEU A 847 133.33 97.64 87.44
CA LEU A 847 134.45 98.31 86.76
C LEU A 847 134.34 99.85 86.86
N ARG A 848 133.10 100.39 86.88
CA ARG A 848 132.82 101.83 87.04
C ARG A 848 133.06 102.32 88.47
N GLU A 849 132.72 101.48 89.46
CA GLU A 849 132.83 101.80 90.89
C GLU A 849 134.30 101.89 91.34
N LYS A 850 135.14 100.93 90.93
CA LYS A 850 136.56 100.86 91.33
C LYS A 850 137.40 102.05 90.84
N ASN A 851 137.09 102.58 89.66
CA ASN A 851 137.81 103.72 89.07
C ASN A 851 137.30 105.08 89.60
N SER A 852 136.08 105.14 90.14
CA SER A 852 135.55 106.34 90.81
C SER A 852 136.32 106.67 92.10
N TYR A 853 136.79 105.65 92.82
CA TYR A 853 137.63 105.81 94.02
C TYR A 853 138.98 106.48 93.71
N LEU A 854 139.59 106.16 92.56
CA LEU A 854 140.86 106.77 92.14
C LEU A 854 140.68 108.27 91.82
N LEU A 855 139.56 108.62 91.20
CA LEU A 855 139.14 109.98 90.91
C LEU A 855 139.00 110.83 92.19
N GLU A 856 138.52 110.22 93.27
CA GLU A 856 138.41 110.88 94.58
C GLU A 856 139.78 111.13 95.24
N GLN A 857 140.73 110.21 95.08
CA GLN A 857 142.10 110.41 95.55
C GLN A 857 142.80 111.58 94.85
N ILE A 858 142.68 111.68 93.52
CA ILE A 858 143.25 112.79 92.72
C ILE A 858 142.73 114.15 93.22
N ASN A 859 141.42 114.26 93.47
CA ASN A 859 140.80 115.51 93.93
C ASN A 859 141.31 115.99 95.29
N ASN A 860 141.56 115.08 96.23
CA ASN A 860 142.08 115.43 97.55
C ASN A 860 143.50 116.02 97.49
N ILE A 861 144.35 115.49 96.60
CA ILE A 861 145.73 115.96 96.41
C ILE A 861 145.74 117.36 95.79
N LEU A 862 144.95 117.56 94.72
CA LEU A 862 144.79 118.87 94.07
C LEU A 862 144.39 119.97 95.07
N LYS A 863 143.47 119.65 95.99
CA LYS A 863 142.99 120.60 97.02
C LYS A 863 144.08 121.01 98.01
N ARG A 864 144.96 120.08 98.40
CA ARG A 864 146.08 120.33 99.32
C ARG A 864 147.14 121.23 98.69
N LEU A 865 147.49 121.02 97.43
CA LEU A 865 148.46 121.85 96.72
C LEU A 865 147.95 123.27 96.47
N ALA A 866 146.69 123.42 96.04
CA ALA A 866 146.09 124.73 95.79
C ALA A 866 146.10 125.63 97.04
N GLY A 867 145.83 125.06 98.22
CA GLY A 867 145.85 125.80 99.49
C GLY A 867 147.23 126.32 99.88
N ALA A 868 148.27 125.48 99.74
CA ALA A 868 149.64 125.84 100.09
C ALA A 868 150.21 126.95 99.18
N VAL A 869 149.87 126.93 97.88
CA VAL A 869 150.26 127.97 96.92
C VAL A 869 149.57 129.30 97.24
N GLY A 870 148.28 129.27 97.59
CA GLY A 870 147.49 130.46 97.93
C GLY A 870 148.01 131.19 99.17
N GLU A 871 148.37 130.47 100.24
CA GLU A 871 148.91 131.07 101.47
C GLU A 871 150.25 131.79 101.25
N LYS A 872 151.16 131.19 100.45
CA LYS A 872 152.45 131.81 100.14
C LYS A 872 152.31 133.07 99.30
N LEU A 873 151.39 133.10 98.34
CA LEU A 873 151.10 134.28 97.51
C LEU A 873 150.50 135.43 98.35
N ALA A 874 149.60 135.10 99.29
CA ALA A 874 149.01 136.09 100.19
C ALA A 874 150.07 136.74 101.11
N ALA A 875 150.97 135.95 101.70
CA ALA A 875 152.05 136.47 102.55
C ALA A 875 153.01 137.41 101.80
N LEU A 876 153.30 137.10 100.53
CA LEU A 876 154.14 137.94 99.67
C LEU A 876 153.47 139.31 99.37
N ALA A 877 152.15 139.33 99.21
CA ALA A 877 151.39 140.56 99.04
C ALA A 877 151.41 141.44 100.31
N THR A 878 151.28 140.85 101.51
CA THR A 878 151.30 141.60 102.77
C THR A 878 152.65 142.25 103.07
N PHE A 879 153.75 141.56 102.74
CA PHE A 879 155.10 142.09 102.92
C PHE A 879 155.37 143.32 102.03
N ASN A 880 154.89 143.29 100.78
CA ASN A 880 155.01 144.42 99.87
C ASN A 880 154.18 145.64 100.33
N ALA A 881 153.00 145.43 100.91
CA ALA A 881 152.16 146.51 101.43
C ALA A 881 152.76 147.24 102.65
N ILE A 882 153.39 146.51 103.59
CA ILE A 882 154.03 147.10 104.79
C ILE A 882 155.25 147.95 104.41
N LYS A 883 155.99 147.51 103.38
CA LYS A 883 157.17 148.21 102.88
C LYS A 883 156.80 149.61 102.34
N ASP A 884 155.70 149.71 101.59
CA ASP A 884 155.25 150.97 101.00
C ASP A 884 154.78 152.01 102.05
N GLU A 885 154.22 151.55 103.18
CA GLU A 885 153.76 152.41 104.28
C GLU A 885 154.93 152.97 105.14
N ILE A 886 155.98 152.17 105.33
CA ILE A 886 157.20 152.60 106.05
C ILE A 886 157.97 153.67 105.25
N GLU A 887 157.97 153.58 103.92
CA GLU A 887 158.69 154.50 103.04
C GLU A 887 157.99 155.87 102.90
N THR A 888 156.66 155.89 103.05
CA THR A 888 155.86 157.14 103.04
C THR A 888 155.91 157.90 104.37
N GLN A 889 155.94 157.21 105.52
CA GLN A 889 156.00 157.87 106.84
C GLN A 889 157.34 158.54 107.14
N LEU A 890 158.45 157.98 106.67
CA LEU A 890 159.80 158.55 106.85
C LEU A 890 160.00 159.88 106.11
N SER A 891 159.22 160.15 105.05
CA SER A 891 159.39 161.33 104.18
C SER A 891 158.65 162.59 104.65
N LEU A 892 157.87 162.56 105.75
CA LEU A 892 157.00 163.68 106.19
C LEU A 892 157.50 164.53 107.37
N LEU A 893 158.44 164.05 108.21
CA LEU A 893 158.74 164.72 109.50
C LEU A 893 159.99 165.63 109.56
N GLN A 894 160.78 165.76 108.49
CA GLN A 894 161.97 166.63 108.49
C GLN A 894 161.70 168.15 108.31
N ALA A 895 160.50 168.68 108.60
CA ALA A 895 160.28 170.15 108.67
C ALA A 895 159.11 170.62 109.61
N ILE A 896 159.46 171.37 110.69
CA ILE A 896 158.73 172.45 111.47
C ILE A 896 157.49 172.09 112.40
N PRO A 897 156.95 173.01 113.27
CA PRO A 897 156.90 173.08 114.77
C PRO A 897 155.59 172.58 115.47
N THR A 898 155.54 172.16 116.75
CA THR A 898 155.28 172.97 117.99
C THR A 898 155.40 172.11 119.28
N SER A 899 155.74 172.78 120.39
CA SER A 899 155.59 172.52 121.84
C SER A 899 154.85 171.26 122.36
N ILE A 900 155.46 170.49 123.25
CA ILE A 900 155.47 170.54 124.74
C ILE A 900 154.46 169.55 125.38
N SER A 901 155.03 168.64 126.18
CA SER A 901 154.55 168.02 127.45
C SER A 901 153.26 167.20 127.49
N ASN A 902 153.04 166.38 128.51
CA ASN A 902 153.84 166.03 129.70
C ASN A 902 153.48 164.59 130.10
N GLU A 903 153.98 164.14 131.27
CA GLU A 903 153.20 163.34 132.23
C GLU A 903 151.86 162.85 131.68
N ASN A 904 151.55 161.58 131.61
CA ASN A 904 151.24 160.70 132.72
C ASN A 904 150.40 159.62 132.03
N THR A 905 150.29 158.44 132.55
CA THR A 905 150.90 157.84 133.72
C THR A 905 151.36 156.48 133.23
#